data_AF-D9UL89-F1
#
_entry.id   AF-D9UL89-F1
#
_cell.length_a   1.000
_cell.length_b   1.000
_cell.length_c   1.000
_cell.angle_alpha   90.00
_cell.angle_beta   90.00
_cell.angle_gamma   90.00
#
_symmetry.space_group_name_H-M   'P 1'
#
loop_
_entity.id
_entity.type
_entity.pdbx_description
1 polymer ?
#
loop_
_entity_poly.entity_id
_entity_poly.type
_entity_poly.pdbx_seq_one_letter_code
_entity_poly.pdbx_strand_id
1 'polypeptide(L)'
;MSPVPPRLSVIVPVYDVETYLPACLDSLAAQTLREIEVIVVDDGSPDGSALIAEEYARRDPRFRLVRQENQGLGAARNTGIDAAHPEAEFLAFVDSDDMVPADAYRLMLASLDASGSDFATGNVRHIDSRRVWQSPMHRFLGAGAEQRTHVTRKQKLLTDRIACNKVFRKDFWTRHGLRFPVGVLYEDTPVIVPAHFLAEAVDIVSEPVYYWRMREGEAGPSITQRRTEPKAVRDRAAAVTEVSRFLAGRPEPEAARLRAAFDRNVLVSDLWAFLKVLPEGDDEYRAAFVRAANAFLDCVDPRTVHRLPAQARIKWLLVRKHETEALLGILAEERAGGRGRVHGRLRKYVSYESAPATGGPLPRRVHRIDRDLHLLASLRTLSWEEGGLRLTGHAWIDRIDQPGPLSAVKALALVEEGTGRRLVLPTRNVHCPEATVLSGRRQHNYDWSGFSHLLDPARLRPADGWRESVWRVGILMAGGGLVRRRGLAAKGPDTAGNPPYQWLDDDHRLLPYSDHGVLRLRVERVRALVTGHRPLGEDALEIAGTLRSPLAEDDRLVLRLTNRRTGEVHELDAEVRRGAENTDYTVRVPLDVVALLPGTVAAETGETAEAGQEREDARAAADASGGTATADADLRPVPAPESGRPDSPSGTPTPVAASALLAARRAWSTSLVVIPATGPRRHYSTVVRDGLGDLQARLPASLAPGAENYEVALLSGSNGYLKIVGRALQARLTEVTWQDDTYTLRGSAPFDLEGAGFVVKARDRFEEHAGEVRTLPGGRFEARFTPSRMSRRQRLPLASGRWNFFLRVPGQPLDVPLTIDRLSVPAFPVHGTADGRAYELQARWHDFPQLNCLSELRTHERGVYHQARLRRDVYEAGRAKPLREAVLFISYNGKQYSDSPRAVHEELVRRGSDLEQLWLVRDDQAALPPTARKVRLWSEEWFDALARARYIVTNAHLPHWIERRPGQVVVQTWHGTMLKKIGLDIEAPAFNPDYHEQLRAETKNWTFLVSANRFSTPILRRSMGFDGEILETGYPRNDVLYAPDLAERAKEIRESLGVPPGKRVILYAPTWRDDDAHSQGRFRFDLKLDTERARAELGHDHVLLVRRHSNTVDGVTGAGDGFVLDVSDYPDISELYLAADILVTDYSSVMFDYAHLRRPMVFFTYDLEHYRDTLRGFYFDFERNAPGPLVRTTDELVSALRDIDRVIADYSERYQLFHEEFCDLDDGHATERLVERMLAEGASGG
;
A
#
# COMPACT_ATOMS: atom_id res chain seq x y z
N MET A 1 -8.74 21.40 -43.83
CA MET A 1 -10.05 20.94 -43.34
C MET A 1 -10.72 22.12 -42.68
N SER A 2 -11.97 22.43 -43.02
CA SER A 2 -12.73 23.45 -42.29
C SER A 2 -12.85 23.02 -40.81
N PRO A 3 -12.72 23.93 -39.84
CA PRO A 3 -12.81 23.57 -38.43
C PRO A 3 -14.22 23.01 -38.14
N VAL A 4 -14.28 21.78 -37.63
CA VAL A 4 -15.51 21.22 -37.07
C VAL A 4 -15.81 22.02 -35.79
N PRO A 5 -17.03 22.54 -35.61
CA PRO A 5 -17.37 23.30 -34.41
C PRO A 5 -17.17 22.44 -33.14
N PRO A 6 -16.62 22.99 -32.04
CA PRO A 6 -16.39 22.22 -30.83
C PRO A 6 -17.71 21.85 -30.17
N ARG A 7 -17.87 20.59 -29.77
CA ARG A 7 -19.01 20.12 -28.97
C ARG A 7 -18.80 20.36 -27.48
N LEU A 8 -17.55 20.40 -27.01
CA LEU A 8 -17.19 20.58 -25.60
C LEU A 8 -16.24 21.76 -25.42
N SER A 9 -16.60 22.67 -24.51
CA SER A 9 -15.69 23.71 -24.01
C SER A 9 -15.04 23.27 -22.70
N VAL A 10 -13.72 23.14 -22.68
CA VAL A 10 -12.93 22.82 -21.49
C VAL A 10 -12.33 24.12 -20.93
N ILE A 11 -12.64 24.45 -19.68
CA ILE A 11 -12.22 25.70 -19.04
C ILE A 11 -11.09 25.41 -18.05
N VAL A 12 -9.96 26.10 -18.22
CA VAL A 12 -8.74 25.93 -17.42
C VAL A 12 -8.36 27.26 -16.76
N PRO A 13 -8.69 27.50 -15.47
CA PRO A 13 -8.25 28.69 -14.76
C PRO A 13 -6.78 28.56 -14.33
N VAL A 14 -5.99 29.60 -14.60
CA VAL A 14 -4.53 29.61 -14.42
C VAL A 14 -4.14 30.79 -13.52
N TYR A 15 -3.42 30.50 -12.44
CA TYR A 15 -2.78 31.50 -11.57
C TYR A 15 -1.60 30.88 -10.84
N ASP A 16 -0.38 31.39 -11.06
CA ASP A 16 0.84 31.02 -10.31
C ASP A 16 1.09 29.49 -10.29
N VAL A 17 1.25 28.91 -11.48
CA VAL A 17 1.24 27.45 -11.72
C VAL A 17 2.17 27.02 -12.86
N GLU A 18 3.18 27.82 -13.19
CA GLU A 18 4.11 27.62 -14.32
C GLU A 18 4.68 26.20 -14.37
N THR A 19 5.06 25.66 -13.21
CA THR A 19 5.65 24.32 -13.07
C THR A 19 4.75 23.19 -13.57
N TYR A 20 3.43 23.29 -13.36
CA TYR A 20 2.49 22.17 -13.59
C TYR A 20 1.65 22.34 -14.85
N LEU A 21 1.53 23.57 -15.36
CA LEU A 21 0.69 23.91 -16.50
C LEU A 21 0.99 23.10 -17.78
N PRO A 22 2.26 22.84 -18.17
CA PRO A 22 2.54 22.06 -19.39
C PRO A 22 1.91 20.66 -19.37
N ALA A 23 2.04 19.93 -18.27
CA ALA A 23 1.48 18.59 -18.13
C ALA A 23 -0.06 18.59 -18.22
N CYS A 24 -0.71 19.61 -17.65
CA CYS A 24 -2.16 19.82 -17.77
C CYS A 24 -2.56 20.01 -19.24
N LEU A 25 -1.93 20.96 -19.94
CA LEU A 25 -2.27 21.28 -21.33
C LEU A 25 -1.91 20.15 -22.31
N ASP A 26 -0.82 19.42 -22.08
CA ASP A 26 -0.45 18.23 -22.85
C ASP A 26 -1.52 17.13 -22.74
N SER A 27 -2.05 16.89 -21.54
CA SER A 27 -3.12 15.91 -21.32
C SER A 27 -4.42 16.27 -22.07
N LEU A 28 -4.70 17.57 -22.21
CA LEU A 28 -5.83 18.08 -23.00
C LEU A 28 -5.56 18.01 -24.51
N ALA A 29 -4.32 18.26 -24.94
CA ALA A 29 -3.92 18.10 -26.33
C ALA A 29 -4.00 16.63 -26.79
N ALA A 30 -3.71 15.70 -25.88
CA ALA A 30 -3.75 14.26 -26.12
C ALA A 30 -5.17 13.65 -26.18
N GLN A 31 -6.23 14.43 -25.93
CA GLN A 31 -7.60 13.92 -25.97
C GLN A 31 -7.96 13.31 -27.33
N THR A 32 -8.58 12.12 -27.28
CA THR A 32 -9.05 11.37 -28.46
C THR A 32 -10.30 11.99 -29.09
N LEU A 33 -11.11 12.68 -28.28
CA LEU A 33 -12.22 13.51 -28.77
C LEU A 33 -11.65 14.79 -29.40
N ARG A 34 -11.83 14.95 -30.71
CA ARG A 34 -11.29 16.10 -31.46
C ARG A 34 -12.20 17.34 -31.45
N GLU A 35 -13.49 17.16 -31.19
CA GLU A 35 -14.51 18.21 -31.17
C GLU A 35 -14.50 18.98 -29.84
N ILE A 36 -13.31 19.43 -29.40
CA ILE A 36 -13.11 20.18 -28.16
C ILE A 36 -12.49 21.55 -28.45
N GLU A 37 -12.83 22.53 -27.62
CA GLU A 37 -12.03 23.74 -27.42
C GLU A 37 -11.51 23.78 -25.98
N VAL A 38 -10.33 24.37 -25.79
CA VAL A 38 -9.69 24.54 -24.49
C VAL A 38 -9.51 26.04 -24.24
N ILE A 39 -10.21 26.57 -23.24
CA ILE A 39 -10.19 27.97 -22.87
C ILE A 39 -9.32 28.12 -21.63
N VAL A 40 -8.10 28.60 -21.84
CA VAL A 40 -7.14 28.86 -20.78
C VAL A 40 -7.36 30.29 -20.28
N VAL A 41 -7.83 30.44 -19.04
CA VAL A 41 -8.11 31.75 -18.42
C VAL A 41 -6.98 32.08 -17.46
N ASP A 42 -6.06 32.93 -17.89
CA ASP A 42 -5.00 33.47 -17.04
C ASP A 42 -5.54 34.60 -16.16
N ASP A 43 -5.59 34.34 -14.86
CA ASP A 43 -6.12 35.23 -13.82
C ASP A 43 -5.02 36.18 -13.29
N GLY A 44 -4.21 36.73 -14.20
CA GLY A 44 -3.13 37.65 -13.87
C GLY A 44 -1.94 36.99 -13.17
N SER A 45 -1.47 35.86 -13.71
CA SER A 45 -0.35 35.12 -13.14
C SER A 45 0.93 35.97 -13.07
N PRO A 46 1.66 35.97 -11.93
CA PRO A 46 2.92 36.71 -11.79
C PRO A 46 4.14 35.95 -12.36
N ASP A 47 3.97 34.69 -12.77
CA ASP A 47 5.01 33.77 -13.25
C ASP A 47 4.91 33.56 -14.79
N GLY A 48 5.66 32.58 -15.33
CA GLY A 48 5.68 32.27 -16.76
C GLY A 48 4.42 31.60 -17.32
N SER A 49 3.38 31.37 -16.52
CA SER A 49 2.16 30.64 -16.93
C SER A 49 1.47 31.24 -18.16
N ALA A 50 1.41 32.57 -18.24
CA ALA A 50 0.76 33.27 -19.35
C ALA A 50 1.48 33.06 -20.70
N LEU A 51 2.81 32.88 -20.67
CA LEU A 51 3.63 32.60 -21.86
C LEU A 51 3.46 31.16 -22.32
N ILE A 52 3.39 30.21 -21.37
CA ILE A 52 3.11 28.80 -21.66
C ILE A 52 1.76 28.69 -22.37
N ALA A 53 0.69 29.27 -21.80
CA ALA A 53 -0.65 29.21 -22.39
C ALA A 53 -0.72 29.82 -23.80
N GLU A 54 0.02 30.91 -24.05
CA GLU A 54 0.11 31.56 -25.36
C GLU A 54 0.78 30.63 -26.40
N GLU A 55 1.80 29.89 -25.99
CA GLU A 55 2.49 28.94 -26.87
C GLU A 55 1.58 27.76 -27.28
N TYR A 56 0.75 27.24 -26.38
CA TYR A 56 -0.23 26.20 -26.72
C TYR A 56 -1.30 26.72 -27.68
N ALA A 57 -1.84 27.92 -27.44
CA ALA A 57 -2.80 28.56 -28.33
C ALA A 57 -2.24 28.80 -29.75
N ARG A 58 -0.93 29.03 -29.86
CA ARG A 58 -0.23 29.18 -31.14
C ARG A 58 -0.01 27.85 -31.88
N ARG A 59 0.21 26.76 -31.14
CA ARG A 59 0.53 25.42 -31.69
C ARG A 59 -0.69 24.58 -32.02
N ASP A 60 -1.76 24.71 -31.25
CA ASP A 60 -2.97 23.91 -31.39
C ASP A 60 -4.20 24.83 -31.47
N PRO A 61 -4.91 24.88 -32.62
CA PRO A 61 -6.04 25.79 -32.82
C PRO A 61 -7.25 25.50 -31.93
N ARG A 62 -7.24 24.39 -31.18
CA ARG A 62 -8.25 24.09 -30.16
C ARG A 62 -8.06 24.94 -28.90
N PHE A 63 -6.87 25.49 -28.66
CA PHE A 63 -6.55 26.25 -27.45
C PHE A 63 -6.76 27.76 -27.66
N ARG A 64 -7.38 28.41 -26.69
CA ARG A 64 -7.58 29.86 -26.66
C ARG A 64 -7.24 30.42 -25.29
N LEU A 65 -6.36 31.41 -25.27
CA LEU A 65 -5.99 32.15 -24.06
C LEU A 65 -6.93 33.35 -23.86
N VAL A 66 -7.43 33.52 -22.63
CA VAL A 66 -8.16 34.70 -22.14
C VAL A 66 -7.39 35.24 -20.94
N ARG A 67 -7.08 36.54 -20.91
CA ARG A 67 -6.35 37.18 -19.80
C ARG A 67 -7.28 38.11 -19.02
N GLN A 68 -7.16 38.12 -17.71
CA GLN A 68 -7.84 39.05 -16.81
C GLN A 68 -6.94 39.46 -15.63
N GLU A 69 -7.33 40.49 -14.89
CA GLU A 69 -6.72 40.80 -13.59
C GLU A 69 -7.16 39.79 -12.52
N ASN A 70 -6.25 39.47 -11.57
CA ASN A 70 -6.49 38.48 -10.52
C ASN A 70 -7.74 38.78 -9.68
N GLN A 71 -8.77 37.96 -9.89
CA GLN A 71 -10.05 38.03 -9.20
C GLN A 71 -10.41 36.71 -8.49
N GLY A 72 -9.51 35.73 -8.54
CA GLY A 72 -9.63 34.42 -7.91
C GLY A 72 -10.30 33.37 -8.79
N LEU A 73 -10.09 32.11 -8.41
CA LEU A 73 -10.48 30.89 -9.15
C LEU A 73 -11.94 30.89 -9.65
N GLY A 74 -12.89 31.27 -8.80
CA GLY A 74 -14.31 31.32 -9.17
C GLY A 74 -14.60 32.35 -10.27
N ALA A 75 -13.92 33.50 -10.26
CA ALA A 75 -14.06 34.51 -11.31
C ALA A 75 -13.47 34.01 -12.64
N ALA A 76 -12.27 33.42 -12.61
CA ALA A 76 -11.63 32.85 -13.80
C ALA A 76 -12.49 31.76 -14.46
N ARG A 77 -13.10 30.86 -13.68
CA ARG A 77 -14.05 29.86 -14.19
C ARG A 77 -15.27 30.50 -14.84
N ASN A 78 -15.84 31.55 -14.23
CA ASN A 78 -16.98 32.28 -14.80
C ASN A 78 -16.63 32.97 -16.12
N THR A 79 -15.45 33.61 -16.21
CA THR A 79 -14.93 34.19 -17.45
C THR A 79 -14.80 33.14 -18.55
N GLY A 80 -14.30 31.95 -18.21
CA GLY A 80 -14.23 30.83 -19.15
C GLY A 80 -15.61 30.37 -19.64
N ILE A 81 -16.61 30.32 -18.76
CA ILE A 81 -18.00 30.00 -19.13
C ILE A 81 -18.55 31.05 -20.11
N ASP A 82 -18.30 32.32 -19.85
CA ASP A 82 -18.78 33.41 -20.72
C ASP A 82 -18.06 33.44 -22.08
N ALA A 83 -16.82 32.96 -22.11
CA ALA A 83 -16.05 32.82 -23.33
C ALA A 83 -16.47 31.59 -24.16
N ALA A 84 -17.10 30.56 -23.58
CA ALA A 84 -17.42 29.29 -24.23
C ALA A 84 -18.13 29.44 -25.59
N HIS A 85 -17.69 28.67 -26.59
CA HIS A 85 -18.18 28.73 -27.96
C HIS A 85 -19.70 28.61 -27.99
N PRO A 86 -20.41 29.46 -28.77
CA PRO A 86 -21.87 29.48 -28.79
C PRO A 86 -22.49 28.11 -29.12
N GLU A 87 -21.89 27.37 -30.06
CA GLU A 87 -22.36 26.06 -30.52
C GLU A 87 -21.91 24.88 -29.65
N ALA A 88 -21.08 25.11 -28.61
CA ALA A 88 -20.68 24.03 -27.71
C ALA A 88 -21.91 23.52 -26.92
N GLU A 89 -22.14 22.21 -27.00
CA GLU A 89 -23.23 21.52 -26.30
C GLU A 89 -22.89 21.27 -24.82
N PHE A 90 -21.59 21.20 -24.50
CA PHE A 90 -21.11 20.78 -23.18
C PHE A 90 -20.04 21.71 -22.60
N LEU A 91 -19.93 21.70 -21.28
CA LEU A 91 -18.91 22.39 -20.48
C LEU A 91 -18.16 21.40 -19.60
N ALA A 92 -16.84 21.57 -19.48
CA ALA A 92 -15.99 20.90 -18.51
C ALA A 92 -15.01 21.89 -17.86
N PHE A 93 -14.51 21.52 -16.68
CA PHE A 93 -13.56 22.34 -15.91
C PHE A 93 -12.34 21.49 -15.58
N VAL A 94 -11.15 22.07 -15.61
CA VAL A 94 -9.90 21.38 -15.26
C VAL A 94 -9.02 22.36 -14.48
N ASP A 95 -8.54 21.95 -13.32
CA ASP A 95 -7.59 22.76 -12.56
C ASP A 95 -6.21 22.68 -13.21
N SER A 96 -5.48 23.81 -13.23
CA SER A 96 -4.27 23.99 -14.03
C SER A 96 -3.05 23.19 -13.57
N ASP A 97 -3.12 22.55 -12.42
CA ASP A 97 -2.12 21.62 -11.88
C ASP A 97 -2.48 20.14 -12.07
N ASP A 98 -3.67 19.84 -12.58
CA ASP A 98 -4.20 18.49 -12.74
C ASP A 98 -4.05 17.97 -14.18
N MET A 99 -4.41 16.69 -14.40
CA MET A 99 -4.33 16.04 -15.71
C MET A 99 -5.60 15.26 -16.05
N VAL A 100 -5.86 15.07 -17.34
CA VAL A 100 -7.05 14.37 -17.86
C VAL A 100 -6.64 13.18 -18.75
N PRO A 101 -7.08 11.94 -18.47
CA PRO A 101 -6.83 10.78 -19.33
C PRO A 101 -7.31 11.01 -20.76
N ALA A 102 -6.57 10.51 -21.76
CA ALA A 102 -6.80 10.78 -23.19
C ALA A 102 -8.22 10.44 -23.69
N ASP A 103 -8.88 9.44 -23.09
CA ASP A 103 -10.21 8.98 -23.49
C ASP A 103 -11.36 9.53 -22.62
N ALA A 104 -11.06 10.37 -21.61
CA ALA A 104 -12.01 10.81 -20.60
C ALA A 104 -13.25 11.49 -21.20
N TYR A 105 -13.06 12.52 -22.04
CA TYR A 105 -14.18 13.26 -22.62
C TYR A 105 -14.97 12.44 -23.62
N ARG A 106 -14.30 11.59 -24.43
CA ARG A 106 -14.97 10.68 -25.36
C ARG A 106 -15.92 9.74 -24.62
N LEU A 107 -15.47 9.14 -23.51
CA LEU A 107 -16.29 8.23 -22.69
C LEU A 107 -17.47 8.95 -22.04
N MET A 108 -17.26 10.14 -21.50
CA MET A 108 -18.31 10.92 -20.83
C MET A 108 -19.37 11.42 -21.82
N LEU A 109 -18.97 11.97 -22.98
CA LEU A 109 -19.92 12.41 -24.01
C LEU A 109 -20.69 11.23 -24.59
N ALA A 110 -20.03 10.10 -24.88
CA ALA A 110 -20.72 8.91 -25.37
C ALA A 110 -21.80 8.42 -24.40
N SER A 111 -21.55 8.49 -23.08
CA SER A 111 -22.57 8.18 -22.08
C SER A 111 -23.74 9.18 -22.13
N LEU A 112 -23.43 10.49 -22.17
CA LEU A 112 -24.44 11.56 -22.17
C LEU A 112 -25.30 11.57 -23.42
N ASP A 113 -24.71 11.28 -24.57
CA ASP A 113 -25.42 11.17 -25.85
C ASP A 113 -26.38 9.96 -25.83
N ALA A 114 -25.95 8.83 -25.25
CA ALA A 114 -26.78 7.65 -25.13
C ALA A 114 -27.92 7.80 -24.10
N SER A 115 -27.68 8.53 -23.00
CA SER A 115 -28.60 8.58 -21.85
C SER A 115 -29.53 9.79 -21.84
N GLY A 116 -29.12 10.89 -22.49
CA GLY A 116 -29.77 12.19 -22.37
C GLY A 116 -29.68 12.83 -20.97
N SER A 117 -28.77 12.36 -20.09
CA SER A 117 -28.56 12.95 -18.75
C SER A 117 -28.03 14.38 -18.83
N ASP A 118 -28.23 15.17 -17.76
CA ASP A 118 -27.81 16.58 -17.70
C ASP A 118 -26.29 16.72 -17.58
N PHE A 119 -25.64 15.79 -16.89
CA PHE A 119 -24.19 15.73 -16.78
C PHE A 119 -23.68 14.34 -16.43
N ALA A 120 -22.40 14.09 -16.71
CA ALA A 120 -21.69 12.89 -16.32
C ALA A 120 -20.65 13.22 -15.24
N THR A 121 -20.45 12.29 -14.29
CA THR A 121 -19.32 12.30 -13.34
C THR A 121 -18.49 11.03 -13.54
N GLY A 122 -17.16 11.17 -13.53
CA GLY A 122 -16.24 10.05 -13.64
C GLY A 122 -15.33 9.87 -12.44
N ASN A 123 -14.66 8.72 -12.36
CA ASN A 123 -13.80 8.40 -11.23
C ASN A 123 -12.53 9.27 -11.21
N VAL A 124 -11.97 9.48 -10.01
CA VAL A 124 -10.82 10.35 -9.77
C VAL A 124 -9.72 9.60 -9.08
N ARG A 125 -8.49 9.79 -9.55
CA ARG A 125 -7.27 9.34 -8.87
C ARG A 125 -6.43 10.54 -8.45
N HIS A 126 -5.71 10.39 -7.36
CA HIS A 126 -4.68 11.34 -6.99
C HIS A 126 -3.37 10.99 -7.69
N ILE A 127 -2.53 12.00 -7.96
CA ILE A 127 -1.20 11.85 -8.53
C ILE A 127 -0.18 12.72 -7.79
N ASP A 128 1.07 12.30 -7.72
CA ASP A 128 2.24 13.11 -7.33
C ASP A 128 3.42 12.73 -8.23
N SER A 129 4.66 13.18 -7.96
CA SER A 129 5.83 12.78 -8.78
C SER A 129 6.17 11.28 -8.66
N ARG A 130 5.56 10.55 -7.70
CA ARG A 130 5.97 9.21 -7.27
C ARG A 130 4.88 8.13 -7.41
N ARG A 131 3.61 8.48 -7.58
CA ARG A 131 2.50 7.52 -7.68
C ARG A 131 1.16 8.09 -8.16
N VAL A 132 0.28 7.16 -8.54
CA VAL A 132 -1.14 7.39 -8.87
C VAL A 132 -2.05 6.47 -8.05
N TRP A 133 -2.93 7.01 -7.20
CA TRP A 133 -3.78 6.21 -6.31
C TRP A 133 -5.26 6.61 -6.30
N GLN A 134 -6.15 5.71 -5.89
CA GLN A 134 -7.59 6.00 -5.85
C GLN A 134 -7.94 7.09 -4.82
N SER A 135 -8.58 8.17 -5.27
CA SER A 135 -9.10 9.21 -4.37
C SER A 135 -10.12 8.60 -3.40
N PRO A 136 -9.94 8.75 -2.07
CA PRO A 136 -10.84 8.15 -1.08
C PRO A 136 -12.30 8.62 -1.20
N MET A 137 -12.49 9.90 -1.56
CA MET A 137 -13.81 10.52 -1.72
C MET A 137 -14.56 9.94 -2.93
N HIS A 138 -13.85 9.64 -4.01
CA HIS A 138 -14.41 9.20 -5.29
C HIS A 138 -14.44 7.68 -5.47
N ARG A 139 -13.96 6.90 -4.48
CA ARG A 139 -13.91 5.43 -4.55
C ARG A 139 -15.25 4.77 -4.92
N PHE A 140 -16.37 5.40 -4.58
CA PHE A 140 -17.69 4.86 -4.92
C PHE A 140 -18.03 4.94 -6.42
N LEU A 141 -17.37 5.81 -7.18
CA LEU A 141 -17.55 5.94 -8.64
C LEU A 141 -16.94 4.74 -9.38
N GLY A 142 -15.87 4.14 -8.84
CA GLY A 142 -15.26 2.92 -9.39
C GLY A 142 -16.09 1.63 -9.23
N ALA A 143 -17.31 1.70 -8.70
CA ALA A 143 -18.16 0.51 -8.47
C ALA A 143 -18.82 -0.05 -9.74
N GLY A 144 -18.82 0.72 -10.84
CA GLY A 144 -19.43 0.37 -12.12
C GLY A 144 -20.14 1.55 -12.76
N ALA A 145 -20.25 1.55 -14.09
CA ALA A 145 -20.94 2.58 -14.83
C ALA A 145 -22.46 2.52 -14.57
N GLU A 146 -23.12 3.67 -14.51
CA GLU A 146 -24.56 3.78 -14.25
C GLU A 146 -25.12 4.99 -15.00
N GLN A 147 -26.05 4.76 -15.92
CA GLN A 147 -26.71 5.83 -16.68
C GLN A 147 -28.01 6.26 -16.01
N ARG A 148 -28.38 7.53 -16.21
CA ARG A 148 -29.63 8.14 -15.73
C ARG A 148 -29.89 7.93 -14.24
N THR A 149 -28.88 7.99 -13.38
CA THR A 149 -29.07 7.96 -11.93
C THR A 149 -29.46 9.34 -11.39
N HIS A 150 -29.66 9.47 -10.08
CA HIS A 150 -29.95 10.76 -9.44
C HIS A 150 -29.50 10.74 -7.99
N VAL A 151 -29.23 11.90 -7.39
CA VAL A 151 -28.75 12.02 -6.01
C VAL A 151 -29.72 11.41 -4.97
N THR A 152 -31.02 11.39 -5.26
CA THR A 152 -32.04 10.74 -4.40
C THR A 152 -31.93 9.21 -4.42
N ARG A 153 -31.52 8.62 -5.55
CA ARG A 153 -31.24 7.19 -5.70
C ARG A 153 -29.86 6.83 -5.15
N LYS A 154 -28.86 7.69 -5.37
CA LYS A 154 -27.46 7.48 -5.00
C LYS A 154 -26.89 8.67 -4.22
N GLN A 155 -27.26 8.76 -2.94
CA GLN A 155 -26.90 9.88 -2.03
C GLN A 155 -25.39 10.13 -1.89
N LYS A 156 -24.54 9.15 -2.19
CA LYS A 156 -23.08 9.33 -2.20
C LYS A 156 -22.61 10.36 -3.22
N LEU A 157 -23.41 10.70 -4.23
CA LEU A 157 -23.10 11.80 -5.14
C LEU A 157 -22.92 13.14 -4.40
N LEU A 158 -23.57 13.35 -3.25
CA LEU A 158 -23.35 14.55 -2.41
C LEU A 158 -21.93 14.67 -1.84
N THR A 159 -21.15 13.58 -1.83
CA THR A 159 -19.75 13.62 -1.38
C THR A 159 -18.79 13.99 -2.49
N ASP A 160 -19.18 13.85 -3.76
CA ASP A 160 -18.41 14.33 -4.90
C ASP A 160 -18.80 15.80 -5.14
N ARG A 161 -17.91 16.71 -4.76
CA ARG A 161 -18.20 18.15 -4.70
C ARG A 161 -17.34 18.98 -5.65
N ILE A 162 -16.48 18.36 -6.44
CA ILE A 162 -15.57 19.07 -7.34
C ILE A 162 -16.23 19.26 -8.70
N ALA A 163 -15.87 20.30 -9.43
CA ALA A 163 -16.35 20.50 -10.79
C ALA A 163 -15.58 19.62 -11.81
N CYS A 164 -14.33 19.30 -11.51
CA CYS A 164 -13.35 18.96 -12.55
C CYS A 164 -13.47 17.55 -13.14
N ASN A 165 -14.11 16.62 -12.43
CA ASN A 165 -14.36 15.26 -12.92
C ASN A 165 -15.70 15.11 -13.65
N LYS A 166 -16.27 16.21 -14.16
CA LYS A 166 -17.63 16.26 -14.73
C LYS A 166 -17.66 16.93 -16.10
N VAL A 167 -18.64 16.50 -16.90
CA VAL A 167 -19.04 17.16 -18.14
C VAL A 167 -20.52 17.49 -18.04
N PHE A 168 -20.88 18.77 -18.20
CA PHE A 168 -22.24 19.28 -18.08
C PHE A 168 -22.80 19.65 -19.44
N ARG A 169 -24.09 19.43 -19.67
CA ARG A 169 -24.81 20.08 -20.77
C ARG A 169 -24.84 21.59 -20.52
N LYS A 170 -24.43 22.38 -21.52
CA LYS A 170 -24.40 23.85 -21.43
C LYS A 170 -25.80 24.41 -21.17
N ASP A 171 -26.82 23.88 -21.84
CA ASP A 171 -28.22 24.29 -21.62
C ASP A 171 -28.71 24.06 -20.18
N PHE A 172 -28.31 22.94 -19.56
CA PHE A 172 -28.62 22.68 -18.15
C PHE A 172 -27.96 23.72 -17.24
N TRP A 173 -26.67 23.99 -17.48
CA TRP A 173 -25.89 24.98 -16.75
C TRP A 173 -26.53 26.37 -16.81
N THR A 174 -26.90 26.82 -18.01
CA THR A 174 -27.53 28.13 -18.25
C THR A 174 -28.95 28.20 -17.68
N ARG A 175 -29.78 27.16 -17.88
CA ARG A 175 -31.17 27.11 -17.38
C ARG A 175 -31.26 27.29 -15.87
N HIS A 176 -30.31 26.76 -15.13
CA HIS A 176 -30.26 26.85 -13.68
C HIS A 176 -29.39 27.99 -13.15
N GLY A 177 -28.83 28.82 -14.03
CA GLY A 177 -28.04 30.00 -13.65
C GLY A 177 -26.82 29.66 -12.79
N LEU A 178 -26.18 28.51 -13.05
CA LEU A 178 -25.04 28.06 -12.25
C LEU A 178 -23.83 28.98 -12.49
N ARG A 179 -23.26 29.52 -11.41
CA ARG A 179 -22.07 30.38 -11.42
C ARG A 179 -21.25 30.12 -10.16
N PHE A 180 -19.93 30.18 -10.29
CA PHE A 180 -19.03 30.03 -9.14
C PHE A 180 -19.01 31.31 -8.31
N PRO A 181 -19.11 31.23 -6.97
CA PRO A 181 -19.02 32.41 -6.12
C PRO A 181 -17.59 33.01 -6.18
N VAL A 182 -17.51 34.35 -6.19
CA VAL A 182 -16.26 35.11 -6.30
C VAL A 182 -15.75 35.49 -4.91
N GLY A 183 -14.42 35.46 -4.72
CA GLY A 183 -13.76 35.92 -3.49
C GLY A 183 -13.83 34.95 -2.28
N VAL A 184 -14.27 33.71 -2.49
CA VAL A 184 -14.35 32.68 -1.43
C VAL A 184 -13.48 31.47 -1.75
N LEU A 185 -12.95 30.82 -0.72
CA LEU A 185 -12.34 29.49 -0.85
C LEU A 185 -13.44 28.41 -0.88
N TYR A 186 -13.21 27.31 -1.59
CA TYR A 186 -14.14 26.17 -1.72
C TYR A 186 -15.42 26.46 -2.52
N GLU A 187 -15.28 27.24 -3.60
CA GLU A 187 -16.34 27.72 -4.49
C GLU A 187 -17.09 26.61 -5.25
N ASP A 188 -16.50 25.42 -5.41
CA ASP A 188 -17.18 24.28 -6.05
C ASP A 188 -18.40 23.79 -5.26
N THR A 189 -18.27 23.69 -3.94
CA THR A 189 -19.30 23.07 -3.09
C THR A 189 -20.69 23.71 -3.23
N PRO A 190 -20.84 25.05 -3.20
CA PRO A 190 -22.12 25.72 -3.39
C PRO A 190 -22.67 25.66 -4.83
N VAL A 191 -21.91 25.16 -5.81
CA VAL A 191 -22.40 24.97 -7.19
C VAL A 191 -22.73 23.52 -7.49
N ILE A 192 -21.81 22.61 -7.17
CA ILE A 192 -21.88 21.19 -7.56
C ILE A 192 -22.93 20.42 -6.77
N VAL A 193 -23.08 20.70 -5.47
CA VAL A 193 -24.11 20.03 -4.66
C VAL A 193 -25.52 20.44 -5.12
N PRO A 194 -25.82 21.74 -5.34
CA PRO A 194 -27.05 22.14 -6.01
C PRO A 194 -27.23 21.56 -7.40
N ALA A 195 -26.19 21.49 -8.24
CA ALA A 195 -26.28 20.89 -9.58
C ALA A 195 -26.74 19.43 -9.53
N HIS A 196 -26.19 18.63 -8.59
CA HIS A 196 -26.64 17.25 -8.36
C HIS A 196 -28.11 17.14 -7.94
N PHE A 197 -28.67 18.15 -7.28
CA PHE A 197 -30.07 18.19 -6.88
C PHE A 197 -30.99 18.70 -8.00
N LEU A 198 -30.51 19.64 -8.81
CA LEU A 198 -31.29 20.28 -9.88
C LEU A 198 -31.36 19.45 -11.16
N ALA A 199 -30.38 18.57 -11.41
CA ALA A 199 -30.39 17.67 -12.55
C ALA A 199 -31.58 16.69 -12.50
N GLU A 200 -32.20 16.43 -13.64
CA GLU A 200 -33.16 15.34 -13.80
C GLU A 200 -32.44 13.99 -13.68
N ALA A 201 -31.28 13.87 -14.32
CA ALA A 201 -30.50 12.66 -14.33
C ALA A 201 -28.99 12.91 -14.49
N VAL A 202 -28.19 12.01 -13.91
CA VAL A 202 -26.71 12.04 -13.92
C VAL A 202 -26.18 10.69 -14.37
N ASP A 203 -25.11 10.70 -15.18
CA ASP A 203 -24.37 9.50 -15.55
C ASP A 203 -23.12 9.32 -14.68
N ILE A 204 -22.77 8.07 -14.39
CA ILE A 204 -21.53 7.69 -13.71
C ILE A 204 -20.66 6.88 -14.67
N VAL A 205 -19.46 7.36 -14.95
CA VAL A 205 -18.39 6.64 -15.66
C VAL A 205 -17.43 6.07 -14.62
N SER A 206 -17.19 4.75 -14.65
CA SER A 206 -16.40 4.08 -13.59
C SER A 206 -14.88 4.13 -13.81
N GLU A 207 -14.46 4.36 -15.05
CA GLU A 207 -13.06 4.58 -15.38
C GLU A 207 -12.56 5.93 -14.81
N PRO A 208 -11.27 6.04 -14.46
CA PRO A 208 -10.67 7.32 -14.14
C PRO A 208 -10.85 8.30 -15.30
N VAL A 209 -11.38 9.48 -15.03
CA VAL A 209 -11.51 10.59 -15.99
C VAL A 209 -10.73 11.83 -15.56
N TYR A 210 -10.07 11.76 -14.40
CA TYR A 210 -9.39 12.91 -13.81
C TYR A 210 -8.27 12.46 -12.87
N TYR A 211 -7.12 13.11 -12.98
CA TYR A 211 -5.95 12.94 -12.14
C TYR A 211 -5.72 14.21 -11.32
N TRP A 212 -6.03 14.13 -10.04
CA TRP A 212 -5.90 15.21 -9.06
C TRP A 212 -4.49 15.22 -8.48
N ARG A 213 -3.70 16.24 -8.78
CA ARG A 213 -2.33 16.40 -8.29
C ARG A 213 -2.28 16.81 -6.81
N MET A 214 -1.40 16.13 -6.08
CA MET A 214 -0.93 16.54 -4.77
C MET A 214 0.40 17.29 -4.98
N ARG A 215 0.42 18.61 -4.76
CA ARG A 215 1.62 19.46 -4.96
C ARG A 215 2.74 19.10 -3.97
N GLU A 216 3.98 19.09 -4.45
CA GLU A 216 5.22 18.80 -3.71
C GLU A 216 6.19 20.02 -3.78
N GLY A 217 7.09 20.20 -2.80
CA GLY A 217 8.14 21.24 -2.80
C GLY A 217 7.79 22.59 -2.14
N GLU A 218 8.61 23.62 -2.40
CA GLU A 218 8.51 25.00 -1.86
C GLU A 218 7.33 25.81 -2.43
N ALA A 219 6.67 25.31 -3.47
CA ALA A 219 5.39 25.85 -3.94
C ALA A 219 4.35 25.62 -2.83
N GLY A 220 3.96 26.70 -2.14
CA GLY A 220 3.22 26.63 -0.88
C GLY A 220 1.98 25.69 -0.90
N PRO A 221 1.58 25.17 0.27
CA PRO A 221 0.52 24.17 0.37
C PRO A 221 -0.77 24.65 -0.30
N SER A 222 -1.43 23.74 -1.03
CA SER A 222 -2.73 23.96 -1.65
C SER A 222 -3.74 24.48 -0.61
N ILE A 223 -4.76 25.19 -1.08
CA ILE A 223 -5.85 25.71 -0.22
C ILE A 223 -6.42 24.63 0.71
N THR A 224 -6.46 23.37 0.26
CA THR A 224 -6.99 22.22 1.02
C THR A 224 -6.08 21.71 2.17
N GLN A 225 -4.82 22.15 2.19
CA GLN A 225 -3.80 21.81 3.19
C GLN A 225 -3.66 22.86 4.31
N ARG A 226 -4.16 24.09 4.11
CA ARG A 226 -4.12 25.21 5.07
C ARG A 226 -5.22 25.11 6.14
N ARG A 227 -5.15 24.11 7.02
CA ARG A 227 -6.24 23.73 7.94
C ARG A 227 -6.24 24.44 9.29
N THR A 228 -5.19 25.17 9.64
CA THR A 228 -5.05 25.92 10.90
C THR A 228 -5.33 27.41 10.73
N GLU A 229 -5.68 27.87 9.52
CA GLU A 229 -5.97 29.28 9.27
C GLU A 229 -7.41 29.65 9.67
N PRO A 230 -7.62 30.73 10.45
CA PRO A 230 -8.97 31.20 10.81
C PRO A 230 -9.86 31.52 9.60
N LYS A 231 -9.28 31.97 8.47
CA LYS A 231 -10.03 32.24 7.23
C LYS A 231 -10.55 30.95 6.60
N ALA A 232 -9.72 29.91 6.49
CA ALA A 232 -10.09 28.64 5.86
C ALA A 232 -11.29 27.96 6.55
N VAL A 233 -11.34 27.98 7.88
CA VAL A 233 -12.49 27.42 8.63
C VAL A 233 -13.76 28.26 8.46
N ARG A 234 -13.65 29.60 8.42
CA ARG A 234 -14.80 30.49 8.19
C ARG A 234 -15.40 30.28 6.81
N ASP A 235 -14.57 30.28 5.78
CA ASP A 235 -15.01 30.12 4.38
C ASP A 235 -15.60 28.72 4.17
N ARG A 236 -14.97 27.67 4.72
CA ARG A 236 -15.51 26.31 4.63
C ARG A 236 -16.86 26.18 5.33
N ALA A 237 -17.01 26.76 6.52
CA ALA A 237 -18.28 26.74 7.25
C ALA A 237 -19.37 27.54 6.51
N ALA A 238 -19.03 28.68 5.90
CA ALA A 238 -19.95 29.46 5.10
C ALA A 238 -20.48 28.67 3.89
N ALA A 239 -19.58 28.06 3.10
CA ALA A 239 -19.94 27.27 1.92
C ALA A 239 -20.89 26.10 2.25
N VAL A 240 -20.61 25.33 3.31
CA VAL A 240 -21.49 24.22 3.70
C VAL A 240 -22.80 24.70 4.32
N THR A 241 -22.79 25.87 4.98
CA THR A 241 -24.02 26.48 5.52
C THR A 241 -24.95 26.93 4.39
N GLU A 242 -24.39 27.51 3.32
CA GLU A 242 -25.15 27.92 2.14
C GLU A 242 -25.86 26.73 1.48
N VAL A 243 -25.15 25.62 1.26
CA VAL A 243 -25.75 24.38 0.71
C VAL A 243 -26.85 23.83 1.61
N SER A 244 -26.65 23.83 2.94
CA SER A 244 -27.67 23.36 3.88
C SER A 244 -28.92 24.25 3.83
N ARG A 245 -28.75 25.57 3.74
CA ARG A 245 -29.85 26.55 3.57
C ARG A 245 -30.56 26.40 2.23
N PHE A 246 -29.81 26.18 1.15
CA PHE A 246 -30.37 25.89 -0.17
C PHE A 246 -31.31 24.69 -0.10
N LEU A 247 -30.86 23.56 0.45
CA LEU A 247 -31.69 22.36 0.58
C LEU A 247 -32.83 22.54 1.59
N ALA A 248 -32.69 23.44 2.57
CA ALA A 248 -33.74 23.78 3.52
C ALA A 248 -34.88 24.60 2.90
N GLY A 249 -34.56 25.46 1.94
CA GLY A 249 -35.52 26.34 1.25
C GLY A 249 -36.35 25.62 0.17
N ARG A 250 -36.13 24.31 -0.03
CA ARG A 250 -36.78 23.50 -1.05
C ARG A 250 -38.04 22.81 -0.50
N PRO A 251 -39.20 22.93 -1.18
CA PRO A 251 -40.46 22.33 -0.71
C PRO A 251 -40.51 20.80 -0.89
N GLU A 252 -39.64 20.23 -1.72
CA GLU A 252 -39.63 18.81 -2.06
C GLU A 252 -39.23 17.95 -0.84
N PRO A 253 -39.99 16.89 -0.48
CA PRO A 253 -39.66 16.00 0.64
C PRO A 253 -38.26 15.37 0.56
N GLU A 254 -37.80 15.11 -0.67
CA GLU A 254 -36.47 14.60 -0.98
C GLU A 254 -35.36 15.56 -0.51
N ALA A 255 -35.59 16.88 -0.60
CA ALA A 255 -34.62 17.89 -0.20
C ALA A 255 -34.34 17.83 1.31
N ALA A 256 -35.36 17.64 2.14
CA ALA A 256 -35.19 17.46 3.59
C ALA A 256 -34.34 16.23 3.93
N ARG A 257 -34.54 15.12 3.19
CA ARG A 257 -33.74 13.89 3.35
C ARG A 257 -32.30 14.08 2.91
N LEU A 258 -32.07 14.79 1.81
CA LEU A 258 -30.73 15.09 1.29
C LEU A 258 -29.98 16.08 2.18
N ARG A 259 -30.66 17.10 2.71
CA ARG A 259 -30.12 18.03 3.72
C ARG A 259 -29.62 17.28 4.94
N ALA A 260 -30.44 16.40 5.51
CA ALA A 260 -30.02 15.62 6.67
C ALA A 260 -28.80 14.71 6.39
N ALA A 261 -28.69 14.18 5.17
CA ALA A 261 -27.53 13.39 4.75
C ALA A 261 -26.27 14.26 4.56
N PHE A 262 -26.42 15.43 3.93
CA PHE A 262 -25.37 16.42 3.73
C PHE A 262 -24.85 16.97 5.06
N ASP A 263 -25.73 17.47 5.93
CA ASP A 263 -25.38 18.00 7.26
C ASP A 263 -24.63 16.96 8.09
N ARG A 264 -25.10 15.71 8.07
CA ARG A 264 -24.41 14.60 8.73
C ARG A 264 -23.00 14.41 8.18
N ASN A 265 -22.81 14.47 6.86
CA ASN A 265 -21.51 14.31 6.21
C ASN A 265 -20.56 15.46 6.59
N VAL A 266 -21.05 16.70 6.63
CA VAL A 266 -20.27 17.87 7.08
C VAL A 266 -19.76 17.69 8.50
N LEU A 267 -20.60 17.20 9.42
CA LEU A 267 -20.26 17.00 10.83
C LEU A 267 -19.28 15.83 11.07
N VAL A 268 -19.15 14.87 10.17
CA VAL A 268 -18.26 13.69 10.37
C VAL A 268 -17.08 13.64 9.40
N SER A 269 -17.02 14.55 8.43
CA SER A 269 -15.98 14.59 7.41
C SER A 269 -15.38 15.99 7.28
N ASP A 270 -16.17 17.01 6.95
CA ASP A 270 -15.67 18.35 6.62
C ASP A 270 -15.19 19.16 7.82
N LEU A 271 -16.12 19.71 8.61
CA LEU A 271 -15.76 20.47 9.80
C LEU A 271 -15.09 19.58 10.85
N TRP A 272 -15.25 18.25 10.71
CA TRP A 272 -14.51 17.27 11.49
C TRP A 272 -13.00 17.32 11.23
N ALA A 273 -12.55 17.62 10.02
CA ALA A 273 -11.13 17.79 9.72
C ALA A 273 -10.52 18.99 10.46
N PHE A 274 -11.25 20.11 10.51
CA PHE A 274 -10.87 21.32 11.27
C PHE A 274 -10.94 21.09 12.79
N LEU A 275 -11.90 20.28 13.26
CA LEU A 275 -12.02 19.89 14.67
C LEU A 275 -10.80 19.09 15.15
N LYS A 276 -10.24 18.22 14.31
CA LYS A 276 -9.10 17.36 14.67
C LYS A 276 -7.80 18.14 14.92
N VAL A 277 -7.61 19.25 14.20
CA VAL A 277 -6.44 20.12 14.32
C VAL A 277 -6.64 21.22 15.38
N LEU A 278 -7.78 21.26 16.06
CA LEU A 278 -8.07 22.23 17.11
C LEU A 278 -6.97 22.35 18.21
N PRO A 279 -6.31 21.26 18.65
CA PRO A 279 -5.20 21.36 19.60
C PRO A 279 -3.94 22.02 19.05
N GLU A 280 -3.73 22.01 17.72
CA GLU A 280 -2.58 22.64 17.04
C GLU A 280 -2.80 24.14 16.78
N GLY A 281 -4.06 24.59 16.75
CA GLY A 281 -4.38 26.00 16.54
C GLY A 281 -4.20 26.84 17.81
N ASP A 282 -3.86 28.12 17.61
CA ASP A 282 -3.82 29.14 18.65
C ASP A 282 -5.23 29.56 19.12
N ASP A 283 -5.29 30.47 20.08
CA ASP A 283 -6.56 30.92 20.65
C ASP A 283 -7.45 31.67 19.63
N GLU A 284 -6.86 32.34 18.65
CA GLU A 284 -7.59 33.00 17.56
C GLU A 284 -8.29 31.95 16.69
N TYR A 285 -7.57 30.91 16.24
CA TYR A 285 -8.12 29.81 15.47
C TYR A 285 -9.19 29.06 16.26
N ARG A 286 -8.94 28.73 17.53
CA ARG A 286 -9.91 28.02 18.39
C ARG A 286 -11.21 28.80 18.50
N ALA A 287 -11.12 30.11 18.73
CA ALA A 287 -12.29 30.98 18.80
C ALA A 287 -13.01 31.09 17.45
N ALA A 288 -12.27 31.21 16.34
CA ALA A 288 -12.84 31.23 14.99
C ALA A 288 -13.56 29.92 14.65
N PHE A 289 -12.97 28.76 14.97
CA PHE A 289 -13.56 27.45 14.77
C PHE A 289 -14.86 27.30 15.56
N VAL A 290 -14.86 27.59 16.87
CA VAL A 290 -16.06 27.43 17.71
C VAL A 290 -17.19 28.33 17.22
N ARG A 291 -16.91 29.58 16.81
CA ARG A 291 -17.91 30.48 16.23
C ARG A 291 -18.46 29.95 14.90
N ALA A 292 -17.59 29.62 13.96
CA ALA A 292 -17.98 29.17 12.62
C ALA A 292 -18.77 27.84 12.66
N ALA A 293 -18.33 26.88 13.49
CA ALA A 293 -19.02 25.63 13.69
C ALA A 293 -20.40 25.81 14.34
N ASN A 294 -20.54 26.72 15.31
CA ASN A 294 -21.85 27.01 15.91
C ASN A 294 -22.82 27.66 14.93
N ALA A 295 -22.35 28.57 14.08
CA ALA A 295 -23.18 29.17 13.03
C ALA A 295 -23.72 28.13 12.05
N PHE A 296 -22.91 27.10 11.71
CA PHE A 296 -23.40 25.96 10.94
C PHE A 296 -24.42 25.12 11.74
N LEU A 297 -24.13 24.80 13.01
CA LEU A 297 -25.03 24.03 13.88
C LEU A 297 -26.39 24.70 14.10
N ASP A 298 -26.48 26.04 14.06
CA ASP A 298 -27.75 26.78 14.09
C ASP A 298 -28.66 26.44 12.90
N CYS A 299 -28.07 26.06 11.77
CA CYS A 299 -28.79 25.65 10.57
C CYS A 299 -29.05 24.13 10.52
N VAL A 300 -28.57 23.32 11.47
CA VAL A 300 -28.71 21.86 11.44
C VAL A 300 -29.85 21.40 12.34
N ASP A 301 -30.69 20.46 11.88
CA ASP A 301 -31.70 19.83 12.75
C ASP A 301 -31.00 19.16 13.96
N PRO A 302 -31.32 19.51 15.22
CA PRO A 302 -30.73 18.90 16.41
C PRO A 302 -30.80 17.37 16.43
N ARG A 303 -31.82 16.77 15.78
CA ARG A 303 -31.95 15.31 15.63
C ARG A 303 -30.79 14.71 14.84
N THR A 304 -30.21 15.44 13.88
CA THR A 304 -29.01 15.01 13.13
C THR A 304 -27.82 14.84 14.06
N VAL A 305 -27.56 15.82 14.94
CA VAL A 305 -26.48 15.77 15.94
C VAL A 305 -26.71 14.63 16.94
N HIS A 306 -27.93 14.47 17.46
CA HIS A 306 -28.24 13.40 18.42
C HIS A 306 -28.14 11.99 17.84
N ARG A 307 -28.31 11.82 16.52
CA ARG A 307 -28.15 10.54 15.80
C ARG A 307 -26.70 10.24 15.41
N LEU A 308 -25.77 11.17 15.60
CA LEU A 308 -24.35 10.90 15.40
C LEU A 308 -23.83 9.83 16.37
N PRO A 309 -22.76 9.10 15.98
CA PRO A 309 -22.03 8.25 16.91
C PRO A 309 -21.60 9.01 18.16
N ALA A 310 -21.56 8.36 19.32
CA ALA A 310 -21.36 8.98 20.62
C ALA A 310 -20.13 9.89 20.66
N GLN A 311 -19.00 9.48 20.08
CA GLN A 311 -17.78 10.28 20.01
C GLN A 311 -18.01 11.62 19.28
N ALA A 312 -18.60 11.59 18.08
CA ALA A 312 -18.90 12.81 17.33
C ALA A 312 -19.98 13.65 18.01
N ARG A 313 -21.04 12.99 18.52
CA ARG A 313 -22.13 13.65 19.24
C ARG A 313 -21.64 14.41 20.47
N ILE A 314 -20.78 13.79 21.29
CA ILE A 314 -20.20 14.41 22.48
C ILE A 314 -19.42 15.66 22.06
N LYS A 315 -18.50 15.53 21.10
CA LYS A 315 -17.66 16.67 20.66
C LYS A 315 -18.48 17.82 20.08
N TRP A 316 -19.46 17.56 19.21
CA TRP A 316 -20.31 18.63 18.67
C TRP A 316 -21.20 19.28 19.74
N LEU A 317 -21.63 18.54 20.75
CA LEU A 317 -22.37 19.12 21.88
C LEU A 317 -21.47 19.92 22.83
N LEU A 318 -20.18 19.57 22.95
CA LEU A 318 -19.19 20.41 23.65
C LEU A 318 -18.93 21.71 22.87
N VAL A 319 -18.75 21.63 21.55
CA VAL A 319 -18.67 22.82 20.67
C VAL A 319 -19.91 23.69 20.86
N ARG A 320 -21.11 23.10 20.88
CA ARG A 320 -22.37 23.83 21.10
C ARG A 320 -22.48 24.50 22.47
N LYS A 321 -21.83 23.94 23.48
CA LYS A 321 -21.80 24.51 24.84
C LYS A 321 -20.60 25.42 25.08
N HIS A 322 -19.73 25.62 24.09
CA HIS A 322 -18.46 26.36 24.23
C HIS A 322 -17.52 25.75 25.30
N GLU A 323 -17.59 24.43 25.49
CA GLU A 323 -16.77 23.67 26.46
C GLU A 323 -15.42 23.27 25.82
N THR A 324 -14.59 24.27 25.50
CA THR A 324 -13.33 24.07 24.75
C THR A 324 -12.32 23.21 25.51
N GLU A 325 -12.17 23.40 26.82
CA GLU A 325 -11.24 22.62 27.66
C GLU A 325 -11.57 21.12 27.66
N ALA A 326 -12.84 20.76 27.88
CA ALA A 326 -13.27 19.37 27.82
C ALA A 326 -13.08 18.78 26.41
N LEU A 327 -13.29 19.58 25.36
CA LEU A 327 -13.07 19.15 23.98
C LEU A 327 -11.59 18.89 23.69
N LEU A 328 -10.70 19.79 24.10
CA LEU A 328 -9.24 19.65 23.97
C LEU A 328 -8.75 18.43 24.75
N GLY A 329 -9.25 18.22 25.98
CA GLY A 329 -8.94 17.05 26.79
C GLY A 329 -9.32 15.72 26.11
N ILE A 330 -10.50 15.64 25.48
CA ILE A 330 -10.89 14.44 24.70
C ILE A 330 -9.96 14.26 23.50
N LEU A 331 -9.62 15.34 22.79
CA LEU A 331 -8.75 15.27 21.62
C LEU A 331 -7.32 14.85 21.98
N ALA A 332 -6.81 15.29 23.14
CA ALA A 332 -5.53 14.87 23.69
C ALA A 332 -5.57 13.37 24.08
N GLU A 333 -6.60 12.93 24.81
CA GLU A 333 -6.79 11.50 25.15
C GLU A 333 -6.81 10.63 23.88
N GLU A 334 -7.49 11.08 22.83
CA GLU A 334 -7.56 10.36 21.55
C GLU A 334 -6.25 10.36 20.76
N ARG A 335 -5.46 11.43 20.84
CA ARG A 335 -4.10 11.49 20.26
C ARG A 335 -3.17 10.52 20.97
N ALA A 336 -3.28 10.39 22.30
CA ALA A 336 -2.60 9.37 23.10
C ALA A 336 -3.15 7.93 22.91
N GLY A 337 -4.04 7.71 21.94
CA GLY A 337 -4.60 6.40 21.62
C GLY A 337 -5.78 5.96 22.47
N GLY A 338 -6.25 6.78 23.42
CA GLY A 338 -7.47 6.56 24.18
C GLY A 338 -8.72 6.62 23.29
N ARG A 339 -9.72 5.80 23.58
CA ARG A 339 -10.99 5.73 22.81
C ARG A 339 -12.22 5.82 23.72
N GLY A 340 -12.02 6.34 24.94
CA GLY A 340 -12.99 6.34 26.02
C GLY A 340 -13.31 4.94 26.55
N ARG A 341 -13.53 4.84 27.86
CA ARG A 341 -13.84 3.57 28.52
C ARG A 341 -15.32 3.22 28.33
N VAL A 342 -15.61 2.02 27.84
CA VAL A 342 -16.98 1.49 27.69
C VAL A 342 -17.41 0.78 28.98
N HIS A 343 -18.57 1.13 29.52
CA HIS A 343 -19.12 0.52 30.74
C HIS A 343 -20.64 0.33 30.68
N GLY A 344 -21.19 -0.36 31.67
CA GLY A 344 -22.62 -0.67 31.80
C GLY A 344 -23.00 -2.09 31.37
N ARG A 345 -24.12 -2.63 31.90
CA ARG A 345 -24.57 -4.01 31.66
C ARG A 345 -25.54 -4.11 30.47
N LEU A 346 -26.75 -3.55 30.60
CA LEU A 346 -27.79 -3.57 29.57
C LEU A 346 -27.75 -2.36 28.62
N ARG A 347 -27.33 -1.20 29.14
CA ARG A 347 -27.09 0.02 28.37
C ARG A 347 -25.63 0.38 28.52
N LYS A 348 -24.96 0.62 27.40
CA LYS A 348 -23.54 0.92 27.32
C LYS A 348 -23.32 2.42 27.22
N TYR A 349 -22.32 2.91 27.93
CA TYR A 349 -21.90 4.30 27.94
C TYR A 349 -20.39 4.40 27.69
N VAL A 350 -19.95 5.50 27.08
CA VAL A 350 -18.54 5.87 26.96
C VAL A 350 -18.22 7.03 27.88
N SER A 351 -17.14 6.92 28.64
CA SER A 351 -16.58 8.01 29.45
C SER A 351 -15.18 8.36 28.97
N TYR A 352 -14.89 9.66 28.93
CA TYR A 352 -13.55 10.22 28.82
C TYR A 352 -13.16 10.82 30.17
N GLU A 353 -11.87 10.97 30.43
CA GLU A 353 -11.40 11.55 31.70
C GLU A 353 -11.83 13.01 31.83
N SER A 354 -11.62 13.79 30.77
CA SER A 354 -12.03 15.21 30.65
C SER A 354 -13.53 15.42 30.45
N ALA A 355 -14.30 14.37 30.17
CA ALA A 355 -15.75 14.43 29.99
C ALA A 355 -16.42 13.14 30.54
N PRO A 356 -16.55 13.01 31.87
CA PRO A 356 -17.09 11.81 32.48
C PRO A 356 -18.59 11.69 32.21
N ALA A 357 -19.08 10.46 32.03
CA ALA A 357 -20.51 10.21 31.74
C ALA A 357 -21.46 10.57 32.89
N THR A 358 -20.95 10.77 34.10
CA THR A 358 -21.69 11.22 35.28
C THR A 358 -20.93 12.40 35.90
N GLY A 359 -21.62 13.48 36.23
CA GLY A 359 -21.00 14.68 36.84
C GLY A 359 -20.22 15.57 35.88
N GLY A 360 -20.15 15.23 34.59
CA GLY A 360 -19.48 16.05 33.57
C GLY A 360 -20.36 17.12 32.91
N PRO A 361 -19.83 17.87 31.92
CA PRO A 361 -20.51 19.01 31.29
C PRO A 361 -21.74 18.62 30.43
N LEU A 362 -21.90 17.33 30.12
CA LEU A 362 -23.00 16.80 29.31
C LEU A 362 -23.85 15.78 30.08
N PRO A 363 -25.18 15.70 29.82
CA PRO A 363 -26.04 14.72 30.46
C PRO A 363 -25.65 13.28 30.10
N ARG A 364 -25.72 12.35 31.08
CA ARG A 364 -25.38 10.91 30.92
C ARG A 364 -25.98 10.23 29.67
N ARG A 365 -27.19 10.61 29.26
CA ARG A 365 -27.85 10.05 28.05
C ARG A 365 -27.07 10.31 26.76
N VAL A 366 -26.30 11.40 26.68
CA VAL A 366 -25.46 11.76 25.52
C VAL A 366 -24.30 10.78 25.35
N HIS A 367 -23.83 10.19 26.44
CA HIS A 367 -22.74 9.21 26.48
C HIS A 367 -23.18 7.80 26.07
N ARG A 368 -24.46 7.57 25.79
CA ARG A 368 -24.99 6.26 25.43
C ARG A 368 -24.41 5.79 24.09
N ILE A 369 -23.74 4.64 24.09
CA ILE A 369 -22.95 4.14 22.95
C ILE A 369 -23.50 2.84 22.35
N ASP A 370 -24.59 2.27 22.89
CA ASP A 370 -25.15 0.99 22.43
C ASP A 370 -25.24 0.89 20.89
N ARG A 371 -25.71 1.96 20.24
CA ARG A 371 -25.94 1.99 18.78
C ARG A 371 -24.65 1.98 17.95
N ASP A 372 -23.53 2.34 18.57
CA ASP A 372 -22.22 2.47 17.92
C ASP A 372 -21.35 1.22 18.15
N LEU A 373 -21.79 0.33 19.05
CA LEU A 373 -21.18 -0.98 19.26
C LEU A 373 -21.70 -1.94 18.18
N HIS A 374 -20.99 -1.95 17.06
CA HIS A 374 -21.33 -2.71 15.87
C HIS A 374 -20.78 -4.13 15.96
N LEU A 375 -21.57 -5.09 15.47
CA LEU A 375 -21.09 -6.44 15.20
C LEU A 375 -20.17 -6.39 13.98
N LEU A 376 -18.95 -6.86 14.12
CA LEU A 376 -18.08 -7.24 13.02
C LEU A 376 -18.22 -8.75 12.83
N ALA A 377 -18.37 -9.17 11.58
CA ALA A 377 -18.51 -10.58 11.25
C ALA A 377 -17.88 -10.81 9.88
N SER A 378 -16.86 -11.66 9.83
CA SER A 378 -16.18 -12.04 8.59
C SER A 378 -16.04 -13.53 8.52
N LEU A 379 -16.29 -14.06 7.33
CA LEU A 379 -15.93 -15.40 6.94
C LEU A 379 -14.40 -15.44 6.71
N ARG A 380 -13.77 -16.56 7.06
CA ARG A 380 -12.37 -16.86 6.76
C ARG A 380 -12.25 -17.93 5.69
N THR A 381 -13.05 -18.99 5.82
CA THR A 381 -13.06 -20.05 4.81
C THR A 381 -14.48 -20.45 4.47
N LEU A 382 -14.66 -20.81 3.20
CA LEU A 382 -15.86 -21.45 2.68
C LEU A 382 -15.43 -22.66 1.84
N SER A 383 -15.73 -23.86 2.30
CA SER A 383 -15.32 -25.12 1.67
C SER A 383 -16.49 -26.09 1.58
N TRP A 384 -16.45 -26.99 0.58
CA TRP A 384 -17.36 -28.11 0.50
C TRP A 384 -16.74 -29.32 1.22
N GLU A 385 -17.47 -29.93 2.14
CA GLU A 385 -17.06 -31.07 2.94
C GLU A 385 -18.25 -32.03 3.07
N GLU A 386 -18.06 -33.30 2.67
CA GLU A 386 -19.11 -34.34 2.79
C GLU A 386 -20.46 -33.94 2.15
N GLY A 387 -20.45 -33.14 1.07
CA GLY A 387 -21.65 -32.63 0.40
C GLY A 387 -22.34 -31.45 1.10
N GLY A 388 -21.82 -31.01 2.24
CA GLY A 388 -22.24 -29.79 2.94
C GLY A 388 -21.29 -28.62 2.73
N LEU A 389 -21.79 -27.40 2.88
CA LEU A 389 -21.00 -26.17 2.78
C LEU A 389 -20.51 -25.76 4.17
N ARG A 390 -19.22 -25.93 4.47
CA ARG A 390 -18.58 -25.52 5.72
C ARG A 390 -18.30 -24.02 5.70
N LEU A 391 -18.89 -23.30 6.66
CA LEU A 391 -18.63 -21.89 6.92
C LEU A 391 -17.79 -21.76 8.20
N THR A 392 -16.61 -21.14 8.10
CA THR A 392 -15.82 -20.75 9.27
C THR A 392 -15.46 -19.27 9.24
N GLY A 393 -15.44 -18.63 10.41
CA GLY A 393 -15.15 -17.22 10.51
C GLY A 393 -15.11 -16.74 11.94
N HIS A 394 -15.22 -15.44 12.13
CA HIS A 394 -15.31 -14.81 13.45
C HIS A 394 -16.36 -13.72 13.48
N ALA A 395 -16.97 -13.53 14.65
CA ALA A 395 -17.92 -12.46 14.91
C ALA A 395 -17.79 -11.91 16.32
N TRP A 396 -17.66 -10.59 16.44
CA TRP A 396 -17.60 -9.88 17.72
C TRP A 396 -18.29 -8.53 17.68
N ILE A 397 -18.78 -8.08 18.83
CA ILE A 397 -19.27 -6.71 18.99
C ILE A 397 -18.06 -5.86 19.40
N ASP A 398 -17.79 -4.79 18.66
CA ASP A 398 -16.64 -3.92 18.94
C ASP A 398 -16.67 -3.40 20.38
N ARG A 399 -15.52 -3.48 21.07
CA ARG A 399 -15.31 -3.11 22.48
C ARG A 399 -16.12 -3.91 23.50
N ILE A 400 -16.48 -5.15 23.17
CA ILE A 400 -17.13 -6.11 24.08
C ILE A 400 -16.32 -7.41 24.07
N ASP A 401 -15.67 -7.73 25.19
CA ASP A 401 -14.76 -8.88 25.27
C ASP A 401 -15.46 -10.23 25.13
N GLN A 402 -14.74 -11.18 24.53
CA GLN A 402 -15.11 -12.60 24.40
C GLN A 402 -13.93 -13.50 24.82
N PRO A 403 -13.58 -13.52 26.12
CA PRO A 403 -12.43 -14.27 26.61
C PRO A 403 -12.70 -15.79 26.75
N GLY A 404 -13.96 -16.24 26.65
CA GLY A 404 -14.31 -17.65 26.85
C GLY A 404 -15.43 -18.16 25.92
N PRO A 405 -15.61 -19.49 25.84
CA PRO A 405 -16.58 -20.12 24.94
C PRO A 405 -18.04 -19.77 25.25
N LEU A 406 -18.35 -19.33 26.48
CA LEU A 406 -19.69 -18.93 26.92
C LEU A 406 -19.92 -17.42 26.86
N SER A 407 -18.94 -16.63 26.44
CA SER A 407 -19.03 -15.16 26.42
C SER A 407 -20.03 -14.63 25.38
N ALA A 408 -20.37 -15.42 24.36
CA ALA A 408 -21.34 -15.08 23.34
C ALA A 408 -22.05 -16.30 22.74
N VAL A 409 -23.27 -16.09 22.26
CA VAL A 409 -24.03 -17.06 21.46
C VAL A 409 -24.09 -16.56 20.02
N LYS A 410 -23.83 -17.43 19.04
CA LYS A 410 -23.77 -17.10 17.61
C LYS A 410 -24.64 -18.07 16.79
N ALA A 411 -25.42 -17.54 15.86
CA ALA A 411 -26.24 -18.32 14.94
C ALA A 411 -26.21 -17.70 13.53
N LEU A 412 -26.12 -18.53 12.48
CA LEU A 412 -26.32 -18.08 11.11
C LEU A 412 -27.80 -17.77 10.90
N ALA A 413 -28.10 -16.71 10.16
CA ALA A 413 -29.45 -16.31 9.80
C ALA A 413 -29.51 -16.17 8.28
N LEU A 414 -30.19 -17.10 7.62
CA LEU A 414 -30.40 -17.10 6.17
C LEU A 414 -31.82 -16.60 5.88
N VAL A 415 -31.95 -15.72 4.88
CA VAL A 415 -33.24 -15.19 4.44
C VAL A 415 -33.33 -15.33 2.92
N GLU A 416 -34.34 -16.06 2.46
CA GLU A 416 -34.65 -16.19 1.03
C GLU A 416 -35.21 -14.87 0.50
N GLU A 417 -34.61 -14.38 -0.59
CA GLU A 417 -35.07 -13.22 -1.33
C GLU A 417 -36.32 -13.59 -2.14
N GLY A 418 -37.35 -12.76 -2.09
CA GLY A 418 -38.65 -13.04 -2.72
C GLY A 418 -39.67 -13.59 -1.73
N THR A 419 -39.45 -14.80 -1.18
CA THR A 419 -40.42 -15.45 -0.26
C THR A 419 -40.34 -14.93 1.19
N GLY A 420 -39.15 -14.46 1.61
CA GLY A 420 -38.88 -14.07 2.99
C GLY A 420 -38.70 -15.24 3.97
N ARG A 421 -38.64 -16.50 3.50
CA ARG A 421 -38.38 -17.70 4.31
C ARG A 421 -37.08 -17.52 5.10
N ARG A 422 -37.09 -17.89 6.38
CA ARG A 422 -35.93 -17.71 7.29
C ARG A 422 -35.46 -19.04 7.85
N LEU A 423 -34.14 -19.20 7.90
CA LEU A 423 -33.47 -20.30 8.60
C LEU A 423 -32.51 -19.69 9.63
N VAL A 424 -32.59 -20.16 10.88
CA VAL A 424 -31.65 -19.79 11.94
C VAL A 424 -30.93 -21.04 12.38
N LEU A 425 -29.61 -21.07 12.19
CA LEU A 425 -28.79 -22.26 12.38
C LEU A 425 -27.75 -21.98 13.46
N PRO A 426 -27.73 -22.73 14.58
CA PRO A 426 -26.78 -22.51 15.66
C PRO A 426 -25.34 -22.81 15.18
N THR A 427 -24.38 -22.04 15.67
CA THR A 427 -22.95 -22.25 15.35
C THR A 427 -22.19 -22.74 16.56
N ARG A 428 -21.08 -23.45 16.34
CA ARG A 428 -20.13 -23.79 17.40
C ARG A 428 -19.17 -22.61 17.58
N ASN A 429 -18.96 -22.17 18.83
CA ASN A 429 -17.89 -21.22 19.14
C ASN A 429 -16.52 -21.91 19.01
N VAL A 430 -15.59 -21.26 18.32
CA VAL A 430 -14.24 -21.76 18.05
C VAL A 430 -13.22 -20.77 18.59
N HIS A 431 -12.15 -21.29 19.20
CA HIS A 431 -11.01 -20.49 19.62
C HIS A 431 -10.25 -19.99 18.38
N CYS A 432 -10.13 -18.67 18.25
CA CYS A 432 -9.69 -17.94 17.08
C CYS A 432 -8.91 -16.67 17.52
N PRO A 433 -7.73 -16.83 18.14
CA PRO A 433 -6.96 -15.71 18.70
C PRO A 433 -6.48 -14.73 17.63
N GLU A 434 -6.38 -15.13 16.36
CA GLU A 434 -6.05 -14.19 15.29
C GLU A 434 -7.16 -13.12 15.12
N ALA A 435 -8.38 -13.36 15.59
CA ALA A 435 -9.41 -12.31 15.60
C ALA A 435 -9.05 -11.16 16.55
N THR A 436 -8.38 -11.45 17.67
CA THR A 436 -7.85 -10.43 18.59
C THR A 436 -6.72 -9.63 17.92
N VAL A 437 -5.80 -10.33 17.24
CA VAL A 437 -4.73 -9.72 16.44
C VAL A 437 -5.31 -8.78 15.38
N LEU A 438 -6.26 -9.27 14.57
CA LEU A 438 -6.94 -8.52 13.50
C LEU A 438 -7.85 -7.40 14.05
N SER A 439 -8.22 -7.41 15.33
CA SER A 439 -9.07 -6.35 15.86
C SER A 439 -8.34 -5.01 15.97
N GLY A 440 -7.00 -5.03 16.11
CA GLY A 440 -6.20 -3.84 16.39
C GLY A 440 -6.60 -3.12 17.69
N ARG A 441 -7.31 -3.80 18.60
CA ARG A 441 -7.78 -3.20 19.86
C ARG A 441 -6.80 -3.52 20.98
N ARG A 442 -6.12 -2.50 21.51
CA ARG A 442 -5.16 -2.66 22.63
C ARG A 442 -5.79 -3.21 23.93
N GLN A 443 -7.08 -2.97 24.15
CA GLN A 443 -7.76 -3.25 25.43
C GLN A 443 -8.79 -4.39 25.40
N HIS A 444 -9.03 -5.02 24.25
CA HIS A 444 -10.13 -5.98 24.09
C HIS A 444 -9.70 -7.34 23.57
N ASN A 445 -10.26 -8.40 24.17
CA ASN A 445 -10.00 -9.80 23.82
C ASN A 445 -11.17 -10.38 23.01
N TYR A 446 -10.89 -10.98 21.86
CA TYR A 446 -11.86 -11.65 20.99
C TYR A 446 -11.49 -13.09 20.67
N ASP A 447 -10.70 -13.76 21.51
CA ASP A 447 -10.13 -15.09 21.24
C ASP A 447 -11.21 -16.15 21.04
N TRP A 448 -12.41 -16.00 21.64
CA TRP A 448 -13.55 -16.91 21.42
C TRP A 448 -14.62 -16.34 20.46
N SER A 449 -14.25 -15.38 19.62
CA SER A 449 -15.13 -14.82 18.59
C SER A 449 -15.33 -15.73 17.38
N GLY A 450 -14.53 -16.79 17.23
CA GLY A 450 -14.65 -17.76 16.13
C GLY A 450 -16.01 -18.47 16.12
N PHE A 451 -16.45 -18.85 14.93
CA PHE A 451 -17.63 -19.69 14.71
C PHE A 451 -17.41 -20.69 13.57
N SER A 452 -18.15 -21.81 13.62
CA SER A 452 -18.11 -22.83 12.58
C SER A 452 -19.48 -23.53 12.42
N HIS A 453 -19.91 -23.76 11.17
CA HIS A 453 -21.16 -24.46 10.83
C HIS A 453 -21.06 -25.21 9.48
N LEU A 454 -21.66 -26.41 9.37
CA LEU A 454 -21.84 -27.13 8.10
C LEU A 454 -23.29 -26.95 7.66
N LEU A 455 -23.49 -26.21 6.58
CA LEU A 455 -24.80 -26.05 5.97
C LEU A 455 -25.06 -27.20 5.02
N ASP A 456 -26.05 -28.03 5.33
CA ASP A 456 -26.63 -28.99 4.40
C ASP A 456 -27.48 -28.25 3.35
N PRO A 457 -27.14 -28.31 2.05
CA PRO A 457 -27.91 -27.66 0.98
C PRO A 457 -29.38 -28.08 0.96
N ALA A 458 -29.73 -29.31 1.37
CA ALA A 458 -31.11 -29.79 1.38
C ALA A 458 -32.04 -28.92 2.24
N ARG A 459 -31.50 -28.16 3.21
CA ARG A 459 -32.24 -27.16 4.00
C ARG A 459 -32.80 -26.01 3.16
N LEU A 460 -32.16 -25.71 2.03
CA LEU A 460 -32.57 -24.66 1.09
C LEU A 460 -33.64 -25.17 0.11
N ARG A 461 -33.78 -26.49 -0.04
CA ARG A 461 -34.72 -27.11 -0.99
C ARG A 461 -36.18 -26.95 -0.51
N PRO A 462 -37.09 -26.45 -1.36
CA PRO A 462 -38.53 -26.61 -1.19
C PRO A 462 -38.98 -28.08 -1.17
N ALA A 463 -40.22 -28.34 -0.77
CA ALA A 463 -40.78 -29.70 -0.71
C ALA A 463 -40.95 -30.35 -2.10
N ASP A 464 -41.12 -29.53 -3.15
CA ASP A 464 -41.42 -29.96 -4.52
C ASP A 464 -40.20 -30.01 -5.46
N GLY A 465 -38.99 -29.85 -4.91
CA GLY A 465 -37.73 -29.94 -5.67
C GLY A 465 -36.90 -28.66 -5.63
N TRP A 466 -35.79 -28.64 -6.37
CA TRP A 466 -34.94 -27.45 -6.49
C TRP A 466 -35.61 -26.37 -7.32
N ARG A 467 -35.52 -25.13 -6.85
CA ARG A 467 -36.02 -23.93 -7.54
C ARG A 467 -34.97 -22.84 -7.47
N GLU A 468 -34.92 -22.01 -8.50
CA GLU A 468 -34.04 -20.84 -8.52
C GLU A 468 -34.37 -19.91 -7.35
N SER A 469 -33.38 -19.65 -6.50
CA SER A 469 -33.57 -18.84 -5.28
C SER A 469 -32.26 -18.16 -4.88
N VAL A 470 -32.36 -17.04 -4.17
CA VAL A 470 -31.20 -16.35 -3.60
C VAL A 470 -31.39 -16.19 -2.10
N TRP A 471 -30.40 -16.61 -1.33
CA TRP A 471 -30.40 -16.54 0.12
C TRP A 471 -29.35 -15.56 0.60
N ARG A 472 -29.76 -14.54 1.34
CA ARG A 472 -28.85 -13.64 2.04
C ARG A 472 -28.39 -14.28 3.34
N VAL A 473 -27.08 -14.39 3.55
CA VAL A 473 -26.50 -15.00 4.75
C VAL A 473 -26.03 -13.91 5.73
N GLY A 474 -26.50 -14.02 6.97
CA GLY A 474 -26.09 -13.17 8.08
C GLY A 474 -25.70 -13.99 9.29
N ILE A 475 -25.23 -13.29 10.33
CA ILE A 475 -24.99 -13.84 11.64
C ILE A 475 -25.72 -13.01 12.70
N LEU A 476 -26.34 -13.70 13.64
CA LEU A 476 -26.93 -13.18 14.86
C LEU A 476 -25.96 -13.49 16.00
N MET A 477 -25.68 -12.49 16.84
CA MET A 477 -24.81 -12.63 18.00
C MET A 477 -25.46 -11.99 19.23
N ALA A 478 -25.44 -12.70 20.35
CA ALA A 478 -25.75 -12.19 21.68
C ALA A 478 -24.50 -12.25 22.57
N GLY A 479 -24.08 -11.12 23.11
CA GLY A 479 -22.88 -11.02 23.96
C GLY A 479 -22.81 -9.68 24.70
N GLY A 480 -22.26 -9.70 25.92
CA GLY A 480 -22.11 -8.48 26.75
C GLY A 480 -23.39 -7.68 27.01
N GLY A 481 -24.57 -8.34 27.02
CA GLY A 481 -25.87 -7.70 27.20
C GLY A 481 -26.48 -7.10 25.92
N LEU A 482 -25.86 -7.31 24.76
CA LEU A 482 -26.30 -6.80 23.47
C LEU A 482 -26.67 -7.95 22.52
N VAL A 483 -27.72 -7.74 21.72
CA VAL A 483 -28.05 -8.59 20.58
C VAL A 483 -27.84 -7.80 19.30
N ARG A 484 -27.04 -8.33 18.38
CA ARG A 484 -26.72 -7.70 17.09
C ARG A 484 -26.84 -8.71 15.97
N ARG A 485 -27.23 -8.23 14.79
CA ARG A 485 -27.25 -9.01 13.56
C ARG A 485 -26.53 -8.24 12.47
N ARG A 486 -25.85 -8.95 11.58
CA ARG A 486 -25.19 -8.35 10.41
C ARG A 486 -25.14 -9.36 9.27
N GLY A 487 -25.14 -8.87 8.02
CA GLY A 487 -24.76 -9.69 6.87
C GLY A 487 -23.35 -10.24 7.08
N LEU A 488 -23.14 -11.51 6.76
CA LEU A 488 -21.85 -12.16 6.97
C LEU A 488 -20.89 -11.65 5.89
N ALA A 489 -19.83 -10.96 6.29
CA ALA A 489 -18.89 -10.43 5.31
C ALA A 489 -18.12 -11.59 4.68
N ALA A 490 -18.13 -11.61 3.35
CA ALA A 490 -17.42 -12.54 2.50
C ALA A 490 -16.55 -11.68 1.59
N LYS A 491 -15.35 -11.36 2.07
CA LYS A 491 -14.42 -10.45 1.40
C LYS A 491 -13.03 -11.05 1.52
N GLY A 492 -12.21 -10.74 0.53
CA GLY A 492 -10.83 -11.14 0.52
C GLY A 492 -10.49 -11.95 -0.72
N PRO A 493 -9.23 -12.37 -0.82
CA PRO A 493 -8.72 -13.21 -1.89
C PRO A 493 -8.85 -14.70 -1.65
N ASP A 494 -9.12 -15.11 -0.41
CA ASP A 494 -9.31 -16.51 -0.03
C ASP A 494 -10.66 -17.05 -0.52
N THR A 495 -10.99 -18.28 -0.12
CA THR A 495 -12.25 -18.94 -0.46
C THR A 495 -13.48 -18.19 0.07
N ALA A 496 -13.33 -17.28 1.05
CA ALA A 496 -14.44 -16.45 1.48
C ALA A 496 -14.82 -15.39 0.43
N GLY A 497 -13.87 -14.85 -0.32
CA GLY A 497 -14.15 -13.87 -1.38
C GLY A 497 -14.48 -14.50 -2.74
N ASN A 498 -13.95 -15.69 -3.04
CA ASN A 498 -14.17 -16.40 -4.30
C ASN A 498 -14.57 -17.87 -4.04
N PRO A 499 -15.74 -18.09 -3.42
CA PRO A 499 -16.13 -19.42 -3.00
C PRO A 499 -16.46 -20.35 -4.17
N PRO A 500 -16.22 -21.67 -4.01
CA PRO A 500 -16.56 -22.67 -5.02
C PRO A 500 -18.06 -22.96 -5.06
N TYR A 501 -18.61 -23.22 -6.25
CA TYR A 501 -19.96 -23.77 -6.43
C TYR A 501 -19.96 -25.30 -6.28
N GLN A 502 -21.14 -25.90 -6.12
CA GLN A 502 -21.34 -27.35 -6.25
C GLN A 502 -22.67 -27.65 -6.96
N TRP A 503 -22.69 -28.68 -7.81
CA TRP A 503 -23.91 -29.22 -8.41
C TRP A 503 -24.79 -29.90 -7.35
N LEU A 504 -26.09 -29.62 -7.42
CA LEU A 504 -27.12 -30.16 -6.53
C LEU A 504 -27.88 -31.32 -7.17
N ASP A 505 -27.98 -31.29 -8.49
CA ASP A 505 -28.45 -32.34 -9.40
C ASP A 505 -27.90 -32.04 -10.81
N ASP A 506 -28.40 -32.69 -11.85
CA ASP A 506 -27.92 -32.51 -13.24
C ASP A 506 -28.13 -31.09 -13.79
N ASP A 507 -29.13 -30.35 -13.29
CA ASP A 507 -29.62 -29.08 -13.81
C ASP A 507 -29.37 -27.89 -12.86
N HIS A 508 -29.19 -28.14 -11.57
CA HIS A 508 -29.10 -27.13 -10.53
C HIS A 508 -27.76 -27.14 -9.83
N ARG A 509 -27.29 -25.95 -9.47
CA ARG A 509 -26.08 -25.77 -8.67
C ARG A 509 -26.29 -24.73 -7.58
N LEU A 510 -25.58 -24.89 -6.46
CA LEU A 510 -25.48 -23.88 -5.42
C LEU A 510 -24.21 -23.06 -5.65
N LEU A 511 -24.38 -21.77 -5.88
CA LEU A 511 -23.30 -20.81 -6.01
C LEU A 511 -23.29 -19.89 -4.79
N PRO A 512 -22.33 -20.06 -3.89
CA PRO A 512 -21.99 -18.99 -2.98
C PRO A 512 -21.35 -17.85 -3.76
N TYR A 513 -21.66 -16.60 -3.42
CA TYR A 513 -21.00 -15.44 -4.01
C TYR A 513 -21.05 -14.25 -3.04
N SER A 514 -20.09 -13.35 -3.20
CA SER A 514 -20.08 -12.09 -2.48
C SER A 514 -20.78 -11.01 -3.29
N ASP A 515 -21.81 -10.41 -2.70
CA ASP A 515 -22.48 -9.24 -3.26
C ASP A 515 -22.34 -8.06 -2.31
N HIS A 516 -21.75 -6.96 -2.80
CA HIS A 516 -21.33 -5.81 -2.00
C HIS A 516 -20.56 -6.20 -0.71
N GLY A 517 -19.84 -7.33 -0.76
CA GLY A 517 -19.05 -7.84 0.36
C GLY A 517 -19.81 -8.70 1.37
N VAL A 518 -21.07 -9.06 1.09
CA VAL A 518 -21.91 -9.91 1.94
C VAL A 518 -22.16 -11.24 1.23
N LEU A 519 -22.07 -12.34 1.97
CA LEU A 519 -22.33 -13.67 1.44
C LEU A 519 -23.80 -13.84 1.02
N ARG A 520 -23.98 -14.28 -0.22
CA ARG A 520 -25.25 -14.78 -0.76
C ARG A 520 -25.06 -16.19 -1.29
N LEU A 521 -26.11 -17.00 -1.23
CA LEU A 521 -26.16 -18.32 -1.85
C LEU A 521 -27.23 -18.32 -2.93
N ARG A 522 -26.88 -18.62 -4.17
CA ARG A 522 -27.83 -18.74 -5.28
C ARG A 522 -27.99 -20.21 -5.65
N VAL A 523 -29.23 -20.69 -5.64
CA VAL A 523 -29.60 -21.89 -6.39
C VAL A 523 -29.90 -21.42 -7.82
N GLU A 524 -29.11 -21.87 -8.79
CA GLU A 524 -29.26 -21.51 -10.20
C GLU A 524 -29.59 -22.77 -11.01
N ARG A 525 -30.50 -22.64 -11.97
CA ARG A 525 -30.71 -23.67 -12.99
C ARG A 525 -29.85 -23.37 -14.22
N VAL A 526 -28.96 -24.28 -14.59
CA VAL A 526 -28.02 -24.10 -15.70
C VAL A 526 -28.71 -24.44 -17.02
N ARG A 527 -28.95 -23.41 -17.83
CA ARG A 527 -29.59 -23.55 -19.15
C ARG A 527 -28.60 -23.50 -20.32
N ALA A 528 -27.48 -22.80 -20.19
CA ALA A 528 -26.46 -22.71 -21.24
C ALA A 528 -25.12 -23.24 -20.72
N LEU A 529 -24.64 -24.32 -21.34
CA LEU A 529 -23.40 -25.00 -20.98
C LEU A 529 -22.38 -24.82 -22.10
N VAL A 530 -21.18 -24.34 -21.79
CA VAL A 530 -20.02 -24.29 -22.71
C VAL A 530 -19.31 -25.64 -22.63
N THR A 531 -19.23 -26.34 -23.77
CA THR A 531 -18.72 -27.71 -23.85
C THR A 531 -17.32 -27.79 -24.45
N GLY A 532 -16.87 -26.74 -25.13
CA GLY A 532 -15.53 -26.66 -25.70
C GLY A 532 -15.16 -25.25 -26.17
N HIS A 533 -13.87 -25.03 -26.35
CA HIS A 533 -13.31 -23.85 -26.99
C HIS A 533 -11.97 -24.18 -27.62
N ARG A 534 -11.61 -23.49 -28.70
CA ARG A 534 -10.32 -23.66 -29.37
C ARG A 534 -9.92 -22.40 -30.15
N PRO A 535 -8.63 -22.19 -30.43
CA PRO A 535 -8.21 -21.23 -31.44
C PRO A 535 -8.80 -21.60 -32.80
N LEU A 536 -9.20 -20.60 -33.58
CA LEU A 536 -9.72 -20.75 -34.94
C LEU A 536 -8.89 -19.84 -35.87
N GLY A 537 -7.85 -20.41 -36.46
CA GLY A 537 -6.87 -19.62 -37.23
C GLY A 537 -6.02 -18.73 -36.32
N GLU A 538 -5.51 -17.63 -36.87
CA GLU A 538 -4.70 -16.64 -36.14
C GLU A 538 -5.51 -15.47 -35.57
N ASP A 539 -6.76 -15.25 -36.02
CA ASP A 539 -7.53 -14.03 -35.77
C ASP A 539 -8.78 -14.21 -34.89
N ALA A 540 -9.14 -15.45 -34.53
CA ALA A 540 -10.38 -15.73 -33.82
C ALA A 540 -10.30 -16.94 -32.86
N LEU A 541 -11.29 -17.01 -31.98
CA LEU A 541 -11.56 -18.12 -31.06
C LEU A 541 -12.92 -18.72 -31.40
N GLU A 542 -13.05 -20.04 -31.31
CA GLU A 542 -14.34 -20.74 -31.39
C GLU A 542 -14.78 -21.18 -30.00
N ILE A 543 -16.05 -20.91 -29.67
CA ILE A 543 -16.70 -21.34 -28.43
C ILE A 543 -17.89 -22.24 -28.79
N ALA A 544 -17.89 -23.46 -28.28
CA ALA A 544 -18.95 -24.45 -28.49
C ALA A 544 -19.73 -24.69 -27.20
N GLY A 545 -21.04 -24.94 -27.31
CA GLY A 545 -21.87 -25.24 -26.16
C GLY A 545 -23.23 -25.85 -26.52
N THR A 546 -24.02 -26.08 -25.48
CA THR A 546 -25.38 -26.61 -25.57
C THR A 546 -26.32 -25.73 -24.75
N LEU A 547 -27.40 -25.27 -25.38
CA LEU A 547 -28.57 -24.69 -24.73
C LEU A 547 -29.52 -25.85 -24.37
N ARG A 548 -29.80 -26.03 -23.08
CA ARG A 548 -30.70 -27.06 -22.51
C ARG A 548 -32.19 -26.71 -22.67
N SER A 549 -32.53 -26.26 -23.86
CA SER A 549 -33.89 -26.00 -24.29
C SER A 549 -33.94 -25.99 -25.82
N PRO A 550 -35.06 -26.38 -26.43
CA PRO A 550 -35.23 -26.24 -27.87
C PRO A 550 -35.28 -24.76 -28.27
N LEU A 551 -34.69 -24.44 -29.42
CA LEU A 551 -34.72 -23.12 -30.05
C LEU A 551 -35.74 -23.15 -31.20
N ALA A 552 -36.64 -22.17 -31.26
CA ALA A 552 -37.60 -22.08 -32.37
C ALA A 552 -36.89 -21.82 -33.71
N GLU A 553 -37.59 -22.04 -34.82
CA GLU A 553 -37.02 -21.92 -36.16
C GLU A 553 -36.58 -20.47 -36.46
N ASP A 554 -37.40 -19.50 -36.09
CA ASP A 554 -37.14 -18.06 -36.30
C ASP A 554 -36.36 -17.37 -35.16
N ASP A 555 -36.08 -18.08 -34.06
CA ASP A 555 -35.33 -17.53 -32.94
C ASP A 555 -33.83 -17.47 -33.29
N ARG A 556 -33.20 -16.31 -33.06
CA ARG A 556 -31.74 -16.14 -33.16
C ARG A 556 -31.07 -16.39 -31.81
N LEU A 557 -29.87 -16.95 -31.86
CA LEU A 557 -29.03 -17.16 -30.68
C LEU A 557 -27.74 -16.33 -30.83
N VAL A 558 -27.43 -15.51 -29.84
CA VAL A 558 -26.21 -14.68 -29.84
C VAL A 558 -25.42 -14.81 -28.53
N LEU A 559 -24.10 -14.76 -28.61
CA LEU A 559 -23.22 -14.56 -27.46
C LEU A 559 -23.03 -13.05 -27.23
N ARG A 560 -23.54 -12.55 -26.12
CA ARG A 560 -23.39 -11.16 -25.71
C ARG A 560 -22.18 -11.00 -24.80
N LEU A 561 -21.22 -10.19 -25.23
CA LEU A 561 -20.04 -9.76 -24.48
C LEU A 561 -20.32 -8.40 -23.84
N THR A 562 -19.92 -8.20 -22.58
CA THR A 562 -20.08 -6.90 -21.89
C THR A 562 -18.84 -6.56 -21.08
N ASN A 563 -18.22 -5.43 -21.39
CA ASN A 563 -17.18 -4.85 -20.56
C ASN A 563 -17.85 -3.98 -19.49
N ARG A 564 -17.85 -4.46 -18.24
CA ARG A 564 -18.58 -3.78 -17.14
C ARG A 564 -17.98 -2.45 -16.72
N ARG A 565 -16.71 -2.17 -17.07
CA ARG A 565 -16.05 -0.92 -16.68
C ARG A 565 -16.34 0.21 -17.67
N THR A 566 -16.23 -0.10 -18.95
CA THR A 566 -16.46 0.84 -20.06
C THR A 566 -17.93 0.92 -20.48
N GLY A 567 -18.71 -0.12 -20.21
CA GLY A 567 -20.09 -0.24 -20.68
C GLY A 567 -20.23 -0.80 -22.10
N GLU A 568 -19.12 -1.11 -22.78
CA GLU A 568 -19.13 -1.67 -24.15
C GLU A 568 -19.87 -3.01 -24.21
N VAL A 569 -20.60 -3.23 -25.31
CA VAL A 569 -21.38 -4.44 -25.57
C VAL A 569 -21.18 -4.89 -27.01
N HIS A 570 -20.86 -6.17 -27.21
CA HIS A 570 -20.85 -6.83 -28.52
C HIS A 570 -21.79 -8.03 -28.51
N GLU A 571 -22.52 -8.24 -29.61
CA GLU A 571 -23.38 -9.41 -29.79
C GLU A 571 -22.88 -10.18 -31.02
N LEU A 572 -22.51 -11.44 -30.81
CA LEU A 572 -21.93 -12.32 -31.83
C LEU A 572 -22.92 -13.44 -32.15
N ASP A 573 -23.27 -13.60 -33.43
CA ASP A 573 -24.19 -14.64 -33.86
C ASP A 573 -23.63 -16.05 -33.60
N ALA A 574 -24.50 -16.95 -33.15
CA ALA A 574 -24.18 -18.35 -32.95
C ALA A 574 -24.74 -19.19 -34.11
N GLU A 575 -23.91 -20.08 -34.65
CA GLU A 575 -24.36 -21.17 -35.50
C GLU A 575 -25.02 -22.23 -34.62
N VAL A 576 -26.21 -22.71 -35.00
CA VAL A 576 -27.03 -23.60 -34.15
C VAL A 576 -27.39 -24.91 -34.83
N ARG A 577 -27.30 -26.01 -34.08
CA ARG A 577 -27.83 -27.32 -34.45
C ARG A 577 -28.97 -27.68 -33.49
N ARG A 578 -30.20 -27.63 -33.99
CA ARG A 578 -31.42 -27.84 -33.21
C ARG A 578 -31.67 -29.33 -32.99
N GLY A 579 -31.86 -29.73 -31.73
CA GLY A 579 -32.32 -31.06 -31.33
C GLY A 579 -33.71 -31.02 -30.67
N ALA A 580 -34.27 -32.19 -30.36
CA ALA A 580 -35.61 -32.31 -29.77
C ALA A 580 -35.73 -31.69 -28.38
N GLU A 581 -34.69 -31.82 -27.56
CA GLU A 581 -34.67 -31.30 -26.18
C GLU A 581 -33.64 -30.17 -25.98
N ASN A 582 -32.56 -30.18 -26.75
CA ASN A 582 -31.40 -29.28 -26.60
C ASN A 582 -30.97 -28.69 -27.94
N THR A 583 -30.31 -27.53 -27.92
CA THR A 583 -29.74 -26.88 -29.11
C THR A 583 -28.23 -26.71 -28.92
N ASP A 584 -27.44 -27.36 -29.77
CA ASP A 584 -25.99 -27.15 -29.77
C ASP A 584 -25.65 -25.85 -30.53
N TYR A 585 -24.59 -25.17 -30.12
CA TYR A 585 -24.17 -23.92 -30.74
C TYR A 585 -22.65 -23.79 -30.84
N THR A 586 -22.20 -23.04 -31.84
CA THR A 586 -20.81 -22.60 -32.05
C THR A 586 -20.78 -21.10 -32.33
N VAL A 587 -19.85 -20.38 -31.70
CA VAL A 587 -19.70 -18.93 -31.84
C VAL A 587 -18.25 -18.60 -32.19
N ARG A 588 -18.05 -17.80 -33.24
CA ARG A 588 -16.76 -17.20 -33.57
C ARG A 588 -16.59 -15.89 -32.80
N VAL A 589 -15.50 -15.77 -32.04
CA VAL A 589 -15.10 -14.57 -31.30
C VAL A 589 -13.84 -13.99 -31.93
N PRO A 590 -13.93 -12.87 -32.68
CA PRO A 590 -12.76 -12.19 -33.23
C PRO A 590 -11.82 -11.68 -32.12
N LEU A 591 -10.50 -11.83 -32.30
CA LEU A 591 -9.52 -11.41 -31.30
C LEU A 591 -9.45 -9.89 -31.13
N ASP A 592 -9.57 -9.12 -32.20
CA ASP A 592 -9.58 -7.64 -32.20
C ASP A 592 -10.69 -7.05 -31.32
N VAL A 593 -11.84 -7.70 -31.21
CA VAL A 593 -12.96 -7.30 -30.35
C VAL A 593 -12.56 -7.38 -28.87
N VAL A 594 -11.89 -8.47 -28.47
CA VAL A 594 -11.69 -8.81 -27.05
C VAL A 594 -10.28 -8.56 -26.52
N ALA A 595 -9.30 -8.46 -27.41
CA ALA A 595 -7.88 -8.30 -27.10
C ALA A 595 -7.57 -6.94 -26.48
N LEU A 596 -6.47 -6.92 -25.71
CA LEU A 596 -5.77 -5.72 -25.31
C LEU A 596 -4.69 -5.45 -26.36
N LEU A 597 -4.75 -4.31 -27.05
CA LEU A 597 -3.82 -3.98 -28.14
C LEU A 597 -2.80 -2.91 -27.70
N PRO A 598 -1.56 -2.93 -28.19
CA PRO A 598 -0.51 -1.97 -27.80
C PRO A 598 -0.90 -0.49 -27.93
N GLY A 599 -1.69 -0.11 -28.94
CA GLY A 599 -2.20 1.25 -29.11
C GLY A 599 -3.24 1.70 -28.08
N THR A 600 -3.96 0.75 -27.46
CA THR A 600 -4.83 1.03 -26.30
C THR A 600 -4.01 1.20 -25.02
N VAL A 601 -2.81 0.61 -24.97
CA VAL A 601 -1.91 0.68 -23.83
C VAL A 601 -1.07 1.96 -23.89
N ALA A 602 -0.60 2.43 -25.05
CA ALA A 602 0.14 3.70 -25.17
C ALA A 602 -0.67 4.93 -24.69
N ALA A 603 -2.00 4.91 -24.89
CA ALA A 603 -2.93 5.92 -24.36
C ALA A 603 -3.17 5.80 -22.84
N GLU A 604 -2.89 4.62 -22.26
CA GLU A 604 -2.89 4.39 -20.81
C GLU A 604 -1.48 4.64 -20.21
N THR A 605 -0.38 4.29 -20.88
CA THR A 605 1.00 4.24 -20.35
C THR A 605 1.78 5.53 -20.45
N GLY A 606 1.20 6.61 -20.99
CA GLY A 606 1.75 7.95 -20.80
C GLY A 606 1.87 8.33 -19.32
N GLU A 607 1.05 7.72 -18.44
CA GLU A 607 0.99 8.06 -17.00
C GLU A 607 0.76 6.87 -16.05
N THR A 608 0.40 5.67 -16.53
CA THR A 608 -0.08 4.58 -15.64
C THR A 608 0.98 3.73 -14.98
N ALA A 609 2.23 4.12 -15.15
CA ALA A 609 3.41 3.39 -14.79
C ALA A 609 3.37 2.90 -13.27
N GLU A 610 2.79 3.60 -12.29
CA GLU A 610 2.70 3.07 -10.90
C GLU A 610 1.45 2.25 -10.56
N ALA A 611 0.42 2.22 -11.43
CA ALA A 611 -0.92 1.75 -11.06
C ALA A 611 -1.08 0.21 -10.99
N GLY A 612 -0.11 -0.55 -11.49
CA GLY A 612 -0.17 -2.01 -11.50
C GLY A 612 0.14 -2.66 -10.15
N GLN A 613 1.10 -2.10 -9.43
CA GLN A 613 1.48 -2.54 -8.09
C GLN A 613 0.35 -2.23 -7.08
N GLU A 614 -0.31 -1.07 -7.20
CA GLU A 614 -1.35 -0.68 -6.24
C GLU A 614 -2.74 -1.32 -6.47
N ARG A 615 -2.99 -2.05 -7.58
CA ARG A 615 -4.17 -2.94 -7.64
C ARG A 615 -4.03 -4.13 -6.69
N GLU A 616 -2.81 -4.55 -6.37
CA GLU A 616 -2.54 -5.47 -5.27
C GLU A 616 -2.70 -4.74 -3.91
N ASP A 617 -2.27 -3.48 -3.78
CA ASP A 617 -2.27 -2.75 -2.49
C ASP A 617 -3.61 -2.12 -2.08
N ALA A 618 -4.45 -1.72 -3.03
CA ALA A 618 -5.85 -1.35 -2.76
C ALA A 618 -6.66 -2.56 -2.27
N ARG A 619 -6.25 -3.78 -2.63
CA ARG A 619 -6.73 -5.04 -2.02
C ARG A 619 -6.13 -5.27 -0.62
N ALA A 620 -4.90 -4.83 -0.32
CA ALA A 620 -4.36 -4.84 1.04
C ALA A 620 -5.05 -3.85 1.98
N ALA A 621 -5.49 -2.67 1.51
CA ALA A 621 -6.23 -1.72 2.34
C ALA A 621 -7.64 -2.23 2.74
N ALA A 622 -8.23 -3.15 1.94
CA ALA A 622 -9.46 -3.84 2.32
C ALA A 622 -9.22 -4.90 3.41
N ASP A 623 -8.07 -5.58 3.39
CA ASP A 623 -7.63 -6.51 4.44
C ASP A 623 -7.14 -5.78 5.71
N ALA A 624 -6.61 -4.55 5.60
CA ALA A 624 -6.20 -3.71 6.73
C ALA A 624 -7.36 -2.89 7.35
N SER A 625 -8.57 -2.97 6.80
CA SER A 625 -9.75 -2.27 7.36
C SER A 625 -10.42 -3.01 8.54
N GLY A 626 -9.84 -4.14 8.96
CA GLY A 626 -10.00 -4.69 10.30
C GLY A 626 -8.63 -4.77 10.95
N GLY A 627 -8.29 -3.80 11.80
CA GLY A 627 -7.10 -3.82 12.64
C GLY A 627 -6.14 -2.66 12.44
N THR A 628 -6.41 -1.53 13.09
CA THR A 628 -5.36 -0.57 13.42
C THR A 628 -4.37 -1.25 14.37
N ALA A 629 -3.31 -1.86 13.86
CA ALA A 629 -2.16 -2.22 14.66
C ALA A 629 -1.40 -0.92 14.97
N THR A 630 -1.69 -0.31 16.11
CA THR A 630 -0.86 0.71 16.74
C THR A 630 0.33 0.05 17.44
N ALA A 631 1.53 0.21 16.89
CA ALA A 631 2.75 0.27 17.69
C ALA A 631 3.57 1.46 17.17
N ASP A 632 3.64 2.47 18.04
CA ASP A 632 4.46 3.67 18.03
C ASP A 632 5.64 3.71 17.05
N ALA A 633 5.53 4.57 16.03
CA ALA A 633 6.17 5.88 16.05
C ALA A 633 5.37 6.79 15.10
N ASP A 634 4.99 7.97 15.60
CA ASP A 634 4.29 9.02 14.86
C ASP A 634 5.07 9.44 13.63
N LEU A 635 4.35 9.64 12.53
CA LEU A 635 4.96 9.69 11.22
C LEU A 635 3.92 10.24 10.20
N ARG A 636 3.93 11.57 9.96
CA ARG A 636 3.21 12.26 8.85
C ARG A 636 4.23 12.86 7.85
N PRO A 637 3.94 12.95 6.53
CA PRO A 637 4.89 13.47 5.54
C PRO A 637 4.79 15.00 5.30
N VAL A 638 5.94 15.64 5.01
CA VAL A 638 6.11 17.01 4.46
C VAL A 638 7.16 16.93 3.32
N PRO A 639 7.00 17.63 2.18
CA PRO A 639 7.88 17.47 1.02
C PRO A 639 9.14 18.38 1.08
N ALA A 640 10.23 17.95 0.43
CA ALA A 640 11.48 18.69 0.23
C ALA A 640 11.72 18.98 -1.28
N PRO A 641 12.55 19.98 -1.65
CA PRO A 641 12.55 20.63 -2.98
C PRO A 641 13.45 19.97 -4.04
N GLU A 642 13.11 20.13 -5.31
CA GLU A 642 13.86 19.59 -6.46
C GLU A 642 14.99 20.53 -6.95
N SER A 643 16.14 19.92 -7.27
CA SER A 643 17.16 20.47 -8.16
C SER A 643 17.20 19.64 -9.44
N GLY A 644 17.16 20.32 -10.59
CA GLY A 644 16.96 19.70 -11.91
C GLY A 644 18.13 18.82 -12.38
N ARG A 645 17.82 17.84 -13.24
CA ARG A 645 18.82 17.10 -14.03
C ARG A 645 18.36 16.89 -15.48
N PRO A 646 19.32 16.75 -16.41
CA PRO A 646 19.11 16.91 -17.85
C PRO A 646 18.78 15.60 -18.56
N ASP A 647 18.16 15.75 -19.73
CA ASP A 647 17.76 14.69 -20.66
C ASP A 647 18.92 13.78 -21.09
N SER A 648 18.70 12.46 -21.11
CA SER A 648 19.45 11.52 -21.95
C SER A 648 18.57 10.36 -22.43
N PRO A 649 18.65 9.95 -23.72
CA PRO A 649 17.71 9.04 -24.34
C PRO A 649 18.27 7.60 -24.38
N SER A 650 17.66 6.67 -23.66
CA SER A 650 17.89 5.22 -23.87
C SER A 650 16.60 4.44 -23.66
N GLY A 651 16.13 3.78 -24.72
CA GLY A 651 14.80 3.18 -24.86
C GLY A 651 14.52 1.90 -24.06
N THR A 652 14.71 1.94 -22.74
CA THR A 652 14.19 0.91 -21.82
C THR A 652 13.03 1.50 -21.02
N PRO A 653 11.85 0.86 -20.97
CA PRO A 653 10.72 1.38 -20.19
C PRO A 653 11.12 1.49 -18.71
N THR A 654 10.73 2.58 -18.04
CA THR A 654 10.92 2.73 -16.59
C THR A 654 10.21 1.58 -15.83
N PRO A 655 10.65 1.21 -14.61
CA PRO A 655 10.02 0.15 -13.78
C PRO A 655 8.51 0.35 -13.56
N VAL A 656 8.11 1.60 -13.67
CA VAL A 656 6.78 2.14 -13.56
C VAL A 656 6.03 1.68 -14.85
N ALA A 657 6.49 2.03 -16.08
CA ALA A 657 5.80 1.63 -17.32
C ALA A 657 5.60 0.10 -17.45
N ALA A 658 6.55 -0.66 -16.92
CA ALA A 658 6.52 -2.12 -16.79
C ALA A 658 5.36 -2.67 -15.93
N SER A 659 5.03 -2.05 -14.80
CA SER A 659 3.95 -2.49 -13.90
C SER A 659 2.56 -2.18 -14.46
N ALA A 660 2.40 -1.05 -15.15
CA ALA A 660 1.17 -0.67 -15.86
C ALA A 660 0.77 -1.69 -16.93
N LEU A 661 1.76 -2.11 -17.73
CA LEU A 661 1.63 -3.11 -18.79
C LEU A 661 1.09 -4.45 -18.26
N LEU A 662 1.54 -4.88 -17.07
CA LEU A 662 1.06 -6.11 -16.42
C LEU A 662 -0.37 -5.99 -15.86
N ALA A 663 -0.83 -4.78 -15.55
CA ALA A 663 -2.14 -4.54 -14.91
C ALA A 663 -3.27 -4.13 -15.88
N ALA A 664 -2.90 -3.70 -17.09
CA ALA A 664 -3.82 -3.45 -18.18
C ALA A 664 -4.52 -4.78 -18.57
N ARG A 665 -5.86 -4.74 -18.63
CA ARG A 665 -6.68 -5.89 -19.06
C ARG A 665 -8.03 -5.43 -19.58
N ARG A 666 -8.53 -6.10 -20.62
CA ARG A 666 -9.92 -5.97 -21.10
C ARG A 666 -10.69 -7.23 -20.71
N ALA A 667 -11.64 -7.09 -19.80
CA ALA A 667 -12.38 -8.21 -19.23
C ALA A 667 -13.86 -8.18 -19.63
N TRP A 668 -14.32 -9.26 -20.24
CA TRP A 668 -15.66 -9.40 -20.81
C TRP A 668 -16.47 -10.41 -20.02
N SER A 669 -17.64 -9.97 -19.54
CA SER A 669 -18.68 -10.89 -19.06
C SER A 669 -19.45 -11.44 -20.26
N THR A 670 -19.76 -12.73 -20.24
CA THR A 670 -20.51 -13.38 -21.31
C THR A 670 -21.91 -13.78 -20.86
N SER A 671 -22.88 -13.69 -21.77
CA SER A 671 -24.23 -14.26 -21.59
C SER A 671 -24.76 -14.72 -22.94
N LEU A 672 -25.46 -15.85 -22.96
CA LEU A 672 -26.12 -16.35 -24.15
C LEU A 672 -27.52 -15.74 -24.23
N VAL A 673 -27.90 -15.16 -25.36
CA VAL A 673 -29.17 -14.44 -25.53
C VAL A 673 -29.95 -15.07 -26.66
N VAL A 674 -31.17 -15.52 -26.34
CA VAL A 674 -32.17 -15.90 -27.34
C VAL A 674 -32.96 -14.66 -27.71
N ILE A 675 -32.94 -14.30 -28.98
CA ILE A 675 -33.69 -13.20 -29.58
C ILE A 675 -34.86 -13.82 -30.34
N PRO A 676 -36.06 -13.85 -29.74
CA PRO A 676 -37.22 -14.42 -30.43
C PRO A 676 -37.72 -13.49 -31.53
N ALA A 677 -38.35 -14.06 -32.56
CA ALA A 677 -38.99 -13.28 -33.63
C ALA A 677 -40.10 -12.36 -33.09
N THR A 678 -40.80 -12.80 -32.04
CA THR A 678 -41.80 -12.02 -31.31
C THR A 678 -41.66 -12.27 -29.80
N GLY A 679 -41.54 -11.21 -29.00
CA GLY A 679 -41.50 -11.29 -27.53
C GLY A 679 -40.17 -10.84 -26.91
N PRO A 680 -40.00 -11.01 -25.58
CA PRO A 680 -38.83 -10.49 -24.88
C PRO A 680 -37.59 -11.37 -25.08
N ARG A 681 -36.42 -10.73 -25.17
CA ARG A 681 -35.12 -11.40 -25.19
C ARG A 681 -34.93 -12.23 -23.93
N ARG A 682 -34.39 -13.44 -24.07
CA ARG A 682 -34.10 -14.34 -22.94
C ARG A 682 -32.60 -14.44 -22.74
N HIS A 683 -32.13 -14.15 -21.53
CA HIS A 683 -30.70 -14.15 -21.19
C HIS A 683 -30.36 -15.36 -20.32
N TYR A 684 -29.27 -16.04 -20.65
CA TYR A 684 -28.77 -17.20 -19.94
C TYR A 684 -27.30 -17.01 -19.56
N SER A 685 -26.95 -17.32 -18.32
CA SER A 685 -25.57 -17.39 -17.88
C SER A 685 -24.82 -18.48 -18.66
N THR A 686 -23.65 -18.16 -19.21
CA THR A 686 -22.79 -19.15 -19.89
C THR A 686 -21.93 -19.89 -18.87
N VAL A 687 -22.30 -21.12 -18.54
CA VAL A 687 -21.62 -21.95 -17.55
C VAL A 687 -20.63 -22.88 -18.23
N VAL A 688 -19.38 -22.89 -17.79
CA VAL A 688 -18.35 -23.80 -18.32
C VAL A 688 -18.54 -25.19 -17.71
N ARG A 689 -18.50 -26.23 -18.55
CA ARG A 689 -18.59 -27.63 -18.09
C ARG A 689 -17.42 -27.98 -17.16
N ASP A 690 -17.69 -28.72 -16.10
CA ASP A 690 -16.66 -29.25 -15.21
C ASP A 690 -15.66 -30.12 -15.99
N GLY A 691 -14.37 -29.99 -15.66
CA GLY A 691 -13.28 -30.67 -16.37
C GLY A 691 -12.83 -30.02 -17.69
N LEU A 692 -13.54 -29.02 -18.24
CA LEU A 692 -13.04 -28.24 -19.38
C LEU A 692 -11.97 -27.23 -18.89
N GLY A 693 -10.70 -27.47 -19.24
CA GLY A 693 -9.59 -26.60 -18.86
C GLY A 693 -9.64 -25.24 -19.56
N ASP A 694 -8.96 -24.23 -18.99
CA ASP A 694 -8.93 -22.88 -19.55
C ASP A 694 -8.14 -22.81 -20.88
N LEU A 695 -8.41 -21.82 -21.72
CA LEU A 695 -7.64 -21.56 -22.96
C LEU A 695 -6.85 -20.26 -22.84
N GLN A 696 -5.59 -20.28 -23.28
CA GLN A 696 -4.77 -19.09 -23.49
C GLN A 696 -4.27 -19.09 -24.93
N ALA A 697 -4.48 -17.99 -25.64
CA ALA A 697 -4.03 -17.79 -27.00
C ALA A 697 -3.18 -16.51 -27.09
N ARG A 698 -1.90 -16.66 -27.47
CA ARG A 698 -1.00 -15.54 -27.77
C ARG A 698 -1.52 -14.79 -28.99
N LEU A 699 -1.51 -13.46 -28.96
CA LEU A 699 -1.91 -12.66 -30.11
C LEU A 699 -0.81 -12.69 -31.19
N PRO A 700 -1.19 -12.73 -32.49
CA PRO A 700 -0.21 -12.67 -33.57
C PRO A 700 0.28 -11.23 -33.79
N ALA A 701 1.54 -11.07 -34.20
CA ALA A 701 2.11 -9.76 -34.55
C ALA A 701 1.38 -9.08 -35.73
N SER A 702 0.64 -9.85 -36.55
CA SER A 702 -0.19 -9.36 -37.64
C SER A 702 -1.38 -8.52 -37.17
N LEU A 703 -1.80 -8.64 -35.91
CA LEU A 703 -2.92 -7.89 -35.33
C LEU A 703 -2.55 -6.43 -35.05
N ALA A 704 -1.35 -6.19 -34.50
CA ALA A 704 -0.72 -4.88 -34.30
C ALA A 704 0.76 -5.07 -33.91
N PRO A 705 1.68 -4.12 -34.21
CA PRO A 705 3.06 -4.19 -33.74
C PRO A 705 3.14 -4.26 -32.21
N GLY A 706 3.79 -5.29 -31.66
CA GLY A 706 3.91 -5.54 -30.22
C GLY A 706 2.75 -6.34 -29.61
N ALA A 707 1.75 -6.76 -30.41
CA ALA A 707 0.62 -7.59 -29.93
C ALA A 707 1.09 -8.95 -29.39
N GLU A 708 2.22 -9.47 -29.87
CA GLU A 708 2.82 -10.74 -29.45
C GLU A 708 3.25 -10.78 -27.97
N ASN A 709 3.18 -9.65 -27.26
CA ASN A 709 3.40 -9.54 -25.81
C ASN A 709 2.09 -9.68 -24.99
N TYR A 710 0.98 -9.97 -25.66
CA TYR A 710 -0.34 -10.11 -25.05
C TYR A 710 -1.00 -11.45 -25.44
N GLU A 711 -1.99 -11.83 -24.64
CA GLU A 711 -2.83 -13.01 -24.85
C GLU A 711 -4.32 -12.67 -24.67
N VAL A 712 -5.16 -13.51 -25.26
CA VAL A 712 -6.57 -13.63 -24.88
C VAL A 712 -6.77 -14.96 -24.16
N ALA A 713 -7.37 -14.89 -22.98
CA ALA A 713 -7.69 -16.05 -22.15
C ALA A 713 -9.21 -16.25 -22.04
N LEU A 714 -9.67 -17.49 -22.22
CA LEU A 714 -11.02 -17.92 -21.86
C LEU A 714 -10.93 -18.63 -20.52
N LEU A 715 -11.56 -18.03 -19.52
CA LEU A 715 -11.43 -18.43 -18.13
C LEU A 715 -12.82 -18.71 -17.55
N SER A 716 -12.88 -19.65 -16.63
CA SER A 716 -14.02 -19.82 -15.73
C SER A 716 -13.62 -19.34 -14.33
N GLY A 717 -14.30 -18.33 -13.78
CA GLY A 717 -14.06 -17.92 -12.38
C GLY A 717 -14.58 -18.95 -11.37
N SER A 718 -14.49 -18.63 -10.07
CA SER A 718 -15.00 -19.48 -8.97
C SER A 718 -16.50 -19.79 -9.03
N ASN A 719 -17.24 -19.06 -9.86
CA ASN A 719 -18.68 -19.22 -10.11
C ASN A 719 -18.99 -20.06 -11.36
N GLY A 720 -17.98 -20.55 -12.08
CA GLY A 720 -18.16 -21.38 -13.27
C GLY A 720 -18.64 -20.61 -14.50
N TYR A 721 -18.79 -19.28 -14.45
CA TYR A 721 -19.17 -18.51 -15.63
C TYR A 721 -17.98 -18.26 -16.54
N LEU A 722 -18.19 -18.42 -17.84
CA LEU A 722 -17.24 -18.04 -18.86
C LEU A 722 -16.91 -16.53 -18.78
N LYS A 723 -15.64 -16.21 -18.94
CA LYS A 723 -15.10 -14.85 -19.10
C LYS A 723 -14.06 -14.87 -20.20
N ILE A 724 -13.97 -13.76 -20.93
CA ILE A 724 -12.92 -13.54 -21.92
C ILE A 724 -12.07 -12.38 -21.42
N VAL A 725 -10.75 -12.55 -21.41
CA VAL A 725 -9.82 -11.54 -20.88
C VAL A 725 -8.65 -11.34 -21.85
N GLY A 726 -8.51 -10.13 -22.39
CA GLY A 726 -7.28 -9.68 -23.04
C GLY A 726 -6.31 -9.12 -21.99
N ARG A 727 -5.06 -9.60 -21.96
CA ARG A 727 -4.05 -9.27 -20.93
C ARG A 727 -2.62 -9.51 -21.43
N ALA A 728 -1.62 -9.10 -20.67
CA ALA A 728 -0.22 -9.49 -20.90
C ALA A 728 -0.01 -11.02 -20.72
N LEU A 729 1.06 -11.55 -21.33
CA LEU A 729 1.42 -12.98 -21.25
C LEU A 729 1.51 -13.50 -19.81
N GLN A 730 0.99 -14.71 -19.56
CA GLN A 730 1.09 -15.39 -18.25
C GLN A 730 1.47 -16.86 -18.39
N ALA A 731 2.19 -17.39 -17.41
CA ALA A 731 2.52 -18.81 -17.31
C ALA A 731 1.53 -19.53 -16.38
N ARG A 732 1.00 -20.68 -16.81
CA ARG A 732 -0.05 -21.40 -16.08
C ARG A 732 0.52 -22.56 -15.28
N LEU A 733 0.21 -22.61 -13.99
CA LEU A 733 0.50 -23.70 -13.07
C LEU A 733 -0.61 -24.75 -13.12
N THR A 734 -0.20 -26.01 -13.25
CA THR A 734 -1.10 -27.17 -13.27
C THR A 734 -0.90 -28.07 -12.05
N GLU A 735 0.24 -27.97 -11.37
CA GLU A 735 0.52 -28.79 -10.19
C GLU A 735 1.44 -28.03 -9.24
N VAL A 736 1.17 -28.17 -7.94
CA VAL A 736 2.07 -27.76 -6.86
C VAL A 736 2.14 -28.86 -5.83
N THR A 737 3.36 -29.22 -5.43
CA THR A 737 3.61 -30.13 -4.31
C THR A 737 4.60 -29.52 -3.31
N TRP A 738 4.53 -30.00 -2.07
CA TRP A 738 5.49 -29.72 -1.01
C TRP A 738 6.13 -31.04 -0.57
N GLN A 739 7.46 -31.12 -0.60
CA GLN A 739 8.23 -32.26 -0.13
C GLN A 739 9.64 -31.79 0.28
N ASP A 740 10.18 -32.36 1.37
CA ASP A 740 11.56 -32.10 1.84
C ASP A 740 11.91 -30.59 1.88
N ASP A 741 11.10 -29.82 2.60
CA ASP A 741 11.21 -28.36 2.75
C ASP A 741 11.10 -27.53 1.47
N THR A 742 10.68 -28.16 0.35
CA THR A 742 10.76 -27.57 -0.99
C THR A 742 9.40 -27.60 -1.68
N TYR A 743 9.03 -26.48 -2.31
CA TYR A 743 7.90 -26.42 -3.23
C TYR A 743 8.35 -26.78 -4.64
N THR A 744 7.60 -27.67 -5.31
CA THR A 744 7.74 -27.96 -6.74
C THR A 744 6.51 -27.47 -7.49
N LEU A 745 6.72 -26.59 -8.46
CA LEU A 745 5.68 -25.96 -9.28
C LEU A 745 5.82 -26.44 -10.72
N ARG A 746 4.76 -26.98 -11.31
CA ARG A 746 4.75 -27.41 -12.71
C ARG A 746 3.67 -26.70 -13.49
N GLY A 747 3.99 -26.39 -14.74
CA GLY A 747 3.10 -25.61 -15.57
C GLY A 747 3.48 -25.56 -17.05
N SER A 748 2.78 -24.69 -17.78
CA SER A 748 3.01 -24.42 -19.19
C SER A 748 2.71 -22.96 -19.55
N ALA A 749 3.31 -22.47 -20.63
CA ALA A 749 3.07 -21.17 -21.23
C ALA A 749 2.80 -21.33 -22.74
N PRO A 750 2.03 -20.41 -23.37
CA PRO A 750 1.74 -20.48 -24.81
C PRO A 750 2.89 -20.00 -25.71
N PHE A 751 4.12 -19.95 -25.19
CA PHE A 751 5.32 -19.47 -25.86
C PHE A 751 6.56 -20.23 -25.36
N ASP A 752 7.70 -20.04 -26.04
CA ASP A 752 8.95 -20.71 -25.70
C ASP A 752 9.55 -20.16 -24.40
N LEU A 753 10.10 -21.06 -23.59
CA LEU A 753 10.72 -20.77 -22.30
C LEU A 753 12.22 -21.06 -22.31
N GLU A 754 12.85 -21.29 -23.47
CA GLU A 754 14.29 -21.49 -23.55
C GLU A 754 15.07 -20.37 -22.83
N GLY A 755 15.98 -20.76 -21.93
CA GLY A 755 16.76 -19.82 -21.11
C GLY A 755 15.99 -19.07 -20.01
N ALA A 756 14.72 -19.41 -19.74
CA ALA A 756 13.94 -18.76 -18.70
C ALA A 756 14.49 -19.04 -17.28
N GLY A 757 14.48 -18.02 -16.42
CA GLY A 757 14.74 -18.12 -14.97
C GLY A 757 13.45 -18.07 -14.15
N PHE A 758 13.46 -18.62 -12.93
CA PHE A 758 12.34 -18.51 -11.99
C PHE A 758 12.68 -17.56 -10.85
N VAL A 759 11.77 -16.62 -10.58
CA VAL A 759 11.99 -15.54 -9.61
C VAL A 759 10.82 -15.49 -8.62
N VAL A 760 11.16 -15.42 -7.34
CA VAL A 760 10.24 -15.23 -6.23
C VAL A 760 10.44 -13.81 -5.70
N LYS A 761 9.43 -12.96 -5.82
CA LYS A 761 9.50 -11.54 -5.45
C LYS A 761 8.62 -11.26 -4.24
N ALA A 762 9.15 -10.53 -3.26
CA ALA A 762 8.33 -10.04 -2.17
C ALA A 762 7.30 -9.06 -2.74
N ARG A 763 6.07 -9.16 -2.24
CA ARG A 763 4.97 -8.33 -2.72
C ARG A 763 5.15 -6.86 -2.36
N ASP A 764 5.50 -6.62 -1.09
CA ASP A 764 5.53 -5.28 -0.50
C ASP A 764 6.98 -4.81 -0.24
N ARG A 765 7.99 -5.46 -0.83
CA ARG A 765 9.41 -5.14 -0.70
C ARG A 765 10.11 -5.42 -2.02
N PHE A 766 11.18 -4.71 -2.33
CA PHE A 766 11.97 -4.93 -3.56
C PHE A 766 12.97 -6.09 -3.41
N GLU A 767 12.56 -7.12 -2.66
CA GLU A 767 13.34 -8.32 -2.38
C GLU A 767 13.00 -9.39 -3.40
N GLU A 768 14.00 -9.91 -4.13
CA GLU A 768 13.80 -11.01 -5.08
C GLU A 768 14.85 -12.12 -4.90
N HIS A 769 14.37 -13.36 -4.96
CA HIS A 769 15.20 -14.55 -4.87
C HIS A 769 14.99 -15.41 -6.10
N ALA A 770 16.08 -15.94 -6.65
CA ALA A 770 16.02 -16.90 -7.74
C ALA A 770 15.70 -18.30 -7.18
N GLY A 771 14.94 -19.08 -7.93
CA GLY A 771 14.81 -20.52 -7.70
C GLY A 771 15.25 -21.32 -8.93
N GLU A 772 15.24 -22.63 -8.80
CA GLU A 772 15.62 -23.53 -9.89
C GLU A 772 14.46 -23.65 -10.87
N VAL A 773 14.75 -23.65 -12.17
CA VAL A 773 13.75 -23.94 -13.20
C VAL A 773 14.34 -24.82 -14.29
N ARG A 774 13.56 -25.82 -14.69
CA ARG A 774 13.84 -26.68 -15.83
C ARG A 774 12.73 -26.50 -16.85
N THR A 775 13.09 -26.10 -18.05
CA THR A 775 12.16 -25.92 -19.17
C THR A 775 12.11 -27.17 -20.02
N LEU A 776 10.94 -27.45 -20.59
CA LEU A 776 10.60 -28.68 -21.31
C LEU A 776 9.91 -28.33 -22.63
N PRO A 777 9.97 -29.20 -23.66
CA PRO A 777 9.33 -28.94 -24.95
C PRO A 777 7.84 -28.61 -24.83
N GLY A 778 7.39 -27.69 -25.67
CA GLY A 778 6.00 -27.21 -25.72
C GLY A 778 5.67 -26.18 -24.64
N GLY A 779 6.64 -25.34 -24.25
CA GLY A 779 6.44 -24.27 -23.27
C GLY A 779 6.19 -24.76 -21.85
N ARG A 780 6.56 -26.00 -21.52
CA ARG A 780 6.37 -26.60 -20.18
C ARG A 780 7.54 -26.25 -19.26
N PHE A 781 7.28 -26.17 -17.96
CA PHE A 781 8.33 -25.90 -16.96
C PHE A 781 8.09 -26.65 -15.64
N GLU A 782 9.19 -26.90 -14.92
CA GLU A 782 9.21 -27.33 -13.53
C GLU A 782 10.13 -26.38 -12.75
N ALA A 783 9.58 -25.64 -11.78
CA ALA A 783 10.31 -24.74 -10.91
C ALA A 783 10.36 -25.29 -9.48
N ARG A 784 11.49 -25.11 -8.78
CA ARG A 784 11.70 -25.58 -7.40
C ARG A 784 12.30 -24.47 -6.54
N PHE A 785 11.83 -24.37 -5.30
CA PHE A 785 12.42 -23.47 -4.32
C PHE A 785 12.19 -23.94 -2.87
N THR A 786 13.16 -23.67 -2.01
CA THR A 786 13.17 -24.06 -0.59
C THR A 786 13.02 -22.79 0.26
N PRO A 787 11.80 -22.38 0.65
CA PRO A 787 11.56 -21.08 1.28
C PRO A 787 12.27 -20.89 2.63
N SER A 788 12.74 -21.96 3.28
CA SER A 788 13.57 -21.88 4.49
C SER A 788 15.03 -21.51 4.23
N ARG A 789 15.49 -21.51 2.96
CA ARG A 789 16.91 -21.35 2.60
C ARG A 789 17.11 -20.57 1.28
N MET A 790 16.40 -19.46 1.10
CA MET A 790 16.43 -18.70 -0.15
C MET A 790 17.39 -17.51 -0.15
N SER A 791 17.88 -17.04 1.00
CA SER A 791 18.83 -15.92 0.97
C SER A 791 20.14 -16.33 0.27
N ARG A 792 20.65 -15.46 -0.60
CA ARG A 792 21.74 -15.76 -1.56
C ARG A 792 23.05 -16.23 -0.91
N ARG A 793 23.28 -15.97 0.38
CA ARG A 793 24.56 -16.25 1.08
C ARG A 793 24.42 -16.96 2.42
N GLN A 794 23.51 -16.50 3.27
CA GLN A 794 23.34 -17.04 4.62
C GLN A 794 22.38 -18.24 4.70
N ARG A 795 21.71 -18.60 3.59
CA ARG A 795 20.65 -19.64 3.55
C ARG A 795 19.55 -19.39 4.59
N LEU A 796 19.16 -18.12 4.75
CA LEU A 796 18.07 -17.71 5.64
C LEU A 796 16.71 -17.99 4.99
N PRO A 797 15.65 -18.17 5.81
CA PRO A 797 14.29 -18.27 5.31
C PRO A 797 13.84 -16.95 4.71
N LEU A 798 12.94 -17.04 3.73
CA LEU A 798 12.22 -15.89 3.21
C LEU A 798 11.56 -15.12 4.36
N ALA A 799 11.81 -13.81 4.43
CA ALA A 799 11.16 -12.94 5.40
C ALA A 799 9.62 -13.04 5.34
N SER A 800 8.99 -12.81 6.48
CA SER A 800 7.53 -12.90 6.66
C SER A 800 6.83 -11.94 5.72
N GLY A 801 5.67 -12.37 5.27
CA GLY A 801 4.88 -11.65 4.31
C GLY A 801 4.56 -12.49 3.08
N ARG A 802 4.23 -11.79 2.00
CA ARG A 802 3.68 -12.37 0.79
C ARG A 802 4.70 -12.32 -0.34
N TRP A 803 4.74 -13.39 -1.11
CA TRP A 803 5.70 -13.62 -2.17
C TRP A 803 4.98 -14.07 -3.44
N ASN A 804 5.29 -13.38 -4.53
CA ASN A 804 4.73 -13.56 -5.87
C ASN A 804 5.76 -14.28 -6.76
N PHE A 805 5.27 -14.96 -7.79
CA PHE A 805 6.10 -15.82 -8.65
C PHE A 805 6.10 -15.35 -10.09
N PHE A 806 7.28 -15.42 -10.71
CA PHE A 806 7.48 -15.00 -12.09
C PHE A 806 8.46 -15.92 -12.84
N LEU A 807 8.32 -15.96 -14.16
CA LEU A 807 9.34 -16.45 -15.09
C LEU A 807 10.02 -15.26 -15.76
N ARG A 808 11.34 -15.18 -15.66
CA ARG A 808 12.17 -14.18 -16.35
C ARG A 808 12.66 -14.79 -17.66
N VAL A 809 12.07 -14.36 -18.78
CA VAL A 809 12.32 -14.97 -20.11
C VAL A 809 13.25 -14.05 -20.93
N PRO A 810 14.35 -14.56 -21.52
CA PRO A 810 15.22 -13.75 -22.37
C PRO A 810 14.47 -13.06 -23.51
N GLY A 811 14.76 -11.77 -23.72
CA GLY A 811 14.13 -10.97 -24.79
C GLY A 811 12.70 -10.49 -24.50
N GLN A 812 12.08 -10.89 -23.37
CA GLN A 812 10.84 -10.29 -22.89
C GLN A 812 11.14 -9.02 -22.08
N PRO A 813 10.38 -7.93 -22.29
CA PRO A 813 10.61 -6.69 -21.55
C PRO A 813 10.19 -6.80 -20.07
N LEU A 814 9.37 -7.80 -19.72
CA LEU A 814 8.77 -7.96 -18.39
C LEU A 814 8.85 -9.41 -17.91
N ASP A 815 8.97 -9.56 -16.59
CA ASP A 815 8.83 -10.86 -15.93
C ASP A 815 7.39 -11.38 -16.08
N VAL A 816 7.24 -12.60 -16.57
CA VAL A 816 5.95 -13.24 -16.84
C VAL A 816 5.35 -13.75 -15.52
N PRO A 817 4.17 -13.28 -15.10
CA PRO A 817 3.53 -13.74 -13.87
C PRO A 817 2.95 -15.15 -14.02
N LEU A 818 2.86 -15.86 -12.88
CA LEU A 818 2.19 -17.16 -12.83
C LEU A 818 0.69 -17.02 -12.51
N THR A 819 -0.12 -17.91 -13.08
CA THR A 819 -1.55 -18.10 -12.78
C THR A 819 -1.82 -19.59 -12.52
N ILE A 820 -2.84 -19.93 -11.75
CA ILE A 820 -3.23 -21.31 -11.43
C ILE A 820 -4.31 -21.76 -12.40
N ASP A 821 -4.11 -22.90 -13.05
CA ASP A 821 -5.18 -23.56 -13.81
C ASP A 821 -6.35 -23.88 -12.87
N ARG A 822 -7.56 -23.53 -13.28
CA ARG A 822 -8.76 -23.72 -12.48
C ARG A 822 -8.92 -25.15 -11.95
N LEU A 823 -8.55 -26.17 -12.72
CA LEU A 823 -8.67 -27.57 -12.31
C LEU A 823 -7.74 -27.92 -11.14
N SER A 824 -6.70 -27.12 -10.92
CA SER A 824 -5.71 -27.29 -9.85
C SER A 824 -6.01 -26.45 -8.60
N VAL A 825 -6.92 -25.48 -8.68
CA VAL A 825 -7.32 -24.63 -7.54
C VAL A 825 -7.78 -25.42 -6.29
N PRO A 826 -8.53 -26.53 -6.41
CA PRO A 826 -8.92 -27.34 -5.25
C PRO A 826 -7.75 -27.94 -4.45
N ALA A 827 -6.55 -28.01 -5.02
CA ALA A 827 -5.35 -28.48 -4.31
C ALA A 827 -4.77 -27.45 -3.34
N PHE A 828 -5.29 -26.21 -3.34
CA PHE A 828 -4.80 -25.11 -2.51
C PHE A 828 -5.65 -24.91 -1.25
N PRO A 829 -5.06 -24.39 -0.15
CA PRO A 829 -3.65 -24.06 0.01
C PRO A 829 -2.74 -25.28 0.15
N VAL A 830 -1.52 -25.19 -0.39
CA VAL A 830 -0.47 -26.19 -0.16
C VAL A 830 0.38 -25.75 1.03
N HIS A 831 0.22 -26.45 2.15
CA HIS A 831 0.91 -26.16 3.39
C HIS A 831 2.31 -26.79 3.41
N GLY A 832 3.28 -26.02 3.90
CA GLY A 832 4.63 -26.49 4.20
C GLY A 832 5.06 -26.01 5.59
N THR A 833 5.90 -26.80 6.27
CA THR A 833 6.56 -26.39 7.52
C THR A 833 8.01 -26.79 7.42
N ALA A 834 8.92 -25.83 7.64
CA ALA A 834 10.35 -26.07 7.69
C ALA A 834 10.96 -25.21 8.80
N ASP A 835 11.90 -25.77 9.57
CA ASP A 835 12.60 -25.10 10.68
C ASP A 835 11.65 -24.40 11.69
N GLY A 836 10.48 -25.01 11.95
CA GLY A 836 9.47 -24.47 12.88
C GLY A 836 8.63 -23.31 12.33
N ARG A 837 8.86 -22.90 11.08
CA ARG A 837 8.11 -21.87 10.37
C ARG A 837 7.11 -22.48 9.40
N ALA A 838 5.90 -21.92 9.37
CA ALA A 838 4.83 -22.36 8.49
C ALA A 838 4.76 -21.49 7.22
N TYR A 839 4.49 -22.17 6.11
CA TYR A 839 4.40 -21.64 4.76
C TYR A 839 3.07 -22.06 4.15
N GLU A 840 2.39 -21.13 3.48
CA GLU A 840 1.12 -21.42 2.83
C GLU A 840 1.15 -20.89 1.40
N LEU A 841 1.24 -21.79 0.43
CA LEU A 841 1.01 -21.41 -0.96
C LEU A 841 -0.50 -21.37 -1.21
N GLN A 842 -1.04 -20.19 -1.47
CA GLN A 842 -2.48 -19.93 -1.56
C GLN A 842 -2.90 -19.61 -2.99
N ALA A 843 -4.10 -20.07 -3.37
CA ALA A 843 -4.81 -19.60 -4.55
C ALA A 843 -5.61 -18.33 -4.19
N ARG A 844 -4.99 -17.15 -4.39
CA ARG A 844 -5.60 -15.85 -4.10
C ARG A 844 -6.45 -15.41 -5.29
N TRP A 845 -7.58 -14.78 -5.01
CA TRP A 845 -8.50 -14.27 -6.02
C TRP A 845 -8.93 -15.30 -7.06
N HIS A 846 -9.05 -16.56 -6.64
CA HIS A 846 -9.29 -17.77 -7.44
C HIS A 846 -8.05 -18.38 -8.10
N ASP A 847 -7.27 -17.62 -8.86
CA ASP A 847 -6.26 -18.18 -9.79
C ASP A 847 -4.86 -17.54 -9.66
N PHE A 848 -4.59 -16.76 -8.63
CA PHE A 848 -3.29 -16.13 -8.42
C PHE A 848 -2.47 -16.87 -7.35
N PRO A 849 -1.33 -17.49 -7.70
CA PRO A 849 -0.47 -18.18 -6.75
C PRO A 849 0.32 -17.17 -5.92
N GLN A 850 0.22 -17.27 -4.60
CA GLN A 850 1.00 -16.43 -3.69
C GLN A 850 1.42 -17.22 -2.47
N LEU A 851 2.70 -17.14 -2.11
CA LEU A 851 3.22 -17.74 -0.89
C LEU A 851 3.06 -16.76 0.27
N ASN A 852 2.47 -17.23 1.35
CA ASN A 852 2.38 -16.54 2.63
C ASN A 852 3.41 -17.17 3.59
N CYS A 853 4.53 -16.48 3.81
CA CYS A 853 5.52 -16.83 4.82
C CYS A 853 5.03 -16.28 6.16
N LEU A 854 4.59 -17.16 7.07
CA LEU A 854 4.07 -16.73 8.37
C LEU A 854 5.21 -16.19 9.24
N SER A 855 4.87 -15.27 10.15
CA SER A 855 5.82 -14.75 11.15
C SER A 855 6.24 -15.85 12.12
N GLU A 856 7.49 -15.79 12.59
CA GLU A 856 8.00 -16.65 13.67
C GLU A 856 7.27 -16.44 15.03
N LEU A 857 6.56 -15.32 15.20
CA LEU A 857 5.82 -15.03 16.43
C LEU A 857 4.56 -15.89 16.53
N ARG A 858 4.33 -16.46 17.71
CA ARG A 858 3.13 -17.25 18.00
C ARG A 858 1.90 -16.34 18.02
N THR A 859 0.71 -16.87 17.74
CA THR A 859 -0.50 -16.03 17.66
C THR A 859 -0.75 -15.19 18.92
N HIS A 860 -0.50 -15.74 20.12
CA HIS A 860 -0.65 -15.04 21.40
C HIS A 860 0.48 -14.05 21.73
N GLU A 861 1.46 -13.92 20.85
CA GLU A 861 2.53 -12.92 20.87
C GLU A 861 2.28 -11.83 19.81
N ARG A 862 1.33 -12.01 18.88
CA ARG A 862 1.12 -11.05 17.78
C ARG A 862 0.08 -9.99 18.14
N GLY A 863 0.21 -8.80 17.57
CA GLY A 863 -0.81 -7.76 17.66
C GLY A 863 -0.84 -6.99 19.00
N VAL A 864 -1.47 -5.83 18.95
CA VAL A 864 -1.35 -4.78 19.97
C VAL A 864 -1.89 -5.16 21.35
N TYR A 865 -2.95 -5.99 21.39
CA TYR A 865 -3.52 -6.51 22.64
C TYR A 865 -2.53 -7.42 23.36
N HIS A 866 -2.03 -8.43 22.64
CA HIS A 866 -1.13 -9.41 23.21
C HIS A 866 0.23 -8.80 23.56
N GLN A 867 0.74 -7.87 22.75
CA GLN A 867 1.94 -7.09 23.06
C GLN A 867 1.79 -6.25 24.34
N ALA A 868 0.67 -5.52 24.49
CA ALA A 868 0.39 -4.77 25.71
C ALA A 868 0.23 -5.69 26.93
N ARG A 869 -0.36 -6.88 26.75
CA ARG A 869 -0.46 -7.93 27.76
C ARG A 869 0.92 -8.47 28.15
N LEU A 870 1.79 -8.81 27.19
CA LEU A 870 3.14 -9.31 27.46
C LEU A 870 3.99 -8.26 28.18
N ARG A 871 3.90 -6.99 27.77
CA ARG A 871 4.57 -5.89 28.50
C ARG A 871 4.17 -5.86 29.97
N ARG A 872 2.87 -5.95 30.27
CA ARG A 872 2.36 -5.93 31.66
C ARG A 872 2.68 -7.22 32.43
N ASP A 873 2.33 -8.36 31.85
CA ASP A 873 2.30 -9.65 32.54
C ASP A 873 3.67 -10.35 32.56
N VAL A 874 4.59 -9.98 31.65
CA VAL A 874 5.92 -10.59 31.51
C VAL A 874 7.02 -9.58 31.85
N TYR A 875 7.06 -8.43 31.19
CA TYR A 875 8.13 -7.45 31.44
C TYR A 875 7.97 -6.73 32.79
N GLU A 876 6.85 -6.02 33.00
CA GLU A 876 6.61 -5.27 34.25
C GLU A 876 6.60 -6.20 35.47
N ALA A 877 5.94 -7.36 35.38
CA ALA A 877 5.98 -8.37 36.44
C ALA A 877 7.37 -9.03 36.59
N GLY A 878 8.10 -9.22 35.50
CA GLY A 878 9.44 -9.82 35.47
C GLY A 878 10.49 -8.97 36.16
N ARG A 879 10.33 -7.64 36.16
CA ARG A 879 11.21 -6.70 36.88
C ARG A 879 11.21 -6.91 38.40
N ALA A 880 10.24 -7.62 38.96
CA ALA A 880 10.22 -7.98 40.38
C ALA A 880 10.90 -9.34 40.68
N LYS A 881 11.23 -10.14 39.67
CA LYS A 881 11.89 -11.46 39.83
C LYS A 881 13.42 -11.29 39.96
N PRO A 882 14.20 -12.31 40.36
CA PRO A 882 15.66 -12.22 40.33
C PRO A 882 16.20 -11.98 38.91
N LEU A 883 17.31 -11.24 38.82
CA LEU A 883 18.11 -11.12 37.59
C LEU A 883 18.64 -12.50 37.19
N ARG A 884 18.84 -12.67 35.89
CA ARG A 884 19.40 -13.87 35.27
C ARG A 884 20.82 -13.55 34.84
N GLU A 885 21.75 -14.45 35.16
CA GLU A 885 23.15 -14.41 34.70
C GLU A 885 23.21 -14.67 33.20
N ALA A 886 22.91 -13.63 32.44
CA ALA A 886 22.73 -13.66 31.00
C ALA A 886 23.06 -12.31 30.37
N VAL A 887 23.47 -12.37 29.11
CA VAL A 887 23.67 -11.20 28.25
C VAL A 887 22.65 -11.24 27.12
N LEU A 888 21.88 -10.16 26.96
CA LEU A 888 21.03 -9.95 25.80
C LEU A 888 21.75 -9.05 24.79
N PHE A 889 22.11 -9.62 23.64
CA PHE A 889 22.72 -8.92 22.52
C PHE A 889 21.68 -8.44 21.53
N ILE A 890 21.79 -7.19 21.11
CA ILE A 890 20.91 -6.54 20.16
C ILE A 890 21.75 -5.83 19.10
N SER A 891 21.80 -6.39 17.90
CA SER A 891 22.42 -5.74 16.74
C SER A 891 21.35 -5.30 15.74
N TYR A 892 21.27 -3.99 15.47
CA TYR A 892 20.32 -3.36 14.53
C TYR A 892 18.87 -3.84 14.69
N ASN A 893 18.37 -3.92 15.93
CA ASN A 893 17.04 -4.44 16.29
C ASN A 893 16.78 -5.89 15.83
N GLY A 894 17.82 -6.73 15.91
CA GLY A 894 17.80 -8.15 15.61
C GLY A 894 17.84 -8.48 14.12
N LYS A 895 18.21 -7.53 13.27
CA LYS A 895 18.35 -7.75 11.82
C LYS A 895 19.59 -8.56 11.45
N GLN A 896 20.62 -8.58 12.30
CA GLN A 896 21.92 -9.15 11.95
C GLN A 896 22.62 -9.77 13.18
N TYR A 897 23.54 -10.70 12.92
CA TYR A 897 24.61 -11.10 13.83
C TYR A 897 25.89 -10.38 13.40
N SER A 898 26.12 -9.19 13.94
CA SER A 898 27.18 -8.29 13.48
C SER A 898 27.52 -7.21 14.51
N ASP A 899 28.54 -6.41 14.18
CA ASP A 899 28.86 -5.14 14.84
C ASP A 899 29.40 -5.31 16.27
N SER A 900 29.44 -4.25 17.07
CA SER A 900 30.06 -4.27 18.39
C SER A 900 29.44 -5.30 19.35
N PRO A 901 28.10 -5.56 19.33
CA PRO A 901 27.52 -6.67 20.09
C PRO A 901 28.10 -8.05 19.73
N ARG A 902 28.49 -8.28 18.46
CA ARG A 902 29.07 -9.57 18.03
C ARG A 902 30.44 -9.76 18.64
N ALA A 903 31.29 -8.73 18.57
CA ALA A 903 32.62 -8.76 19.16
C ALA A 903 32.55 -9.06 20.67
N VAL A 904 31.65 -8.39 21.40
CA VAL A 904 31.43 -8.64 22.84
C VAL A 904 31.00 -10.09 23.12
N HIS A 905 30.09 -10.64 22.31
CA HIS A 905 29.71 -12.05 22.42
C HIS A 905 30.91 -12.99 22.19
N GLU A 906 31.66 -12.78 21.10
CA GLU A 906 32.82 -13.61 20.75
C GLU A 906 33.90 -13.56 21.84
N GLU A 907 34.12 -12.40 22.44
CA GLU A 907 35.05 -12.23 23.57
C GLU A 907 34.59 -12.96 24.84
N LEU A 908 33.30 -12.90 25.18
CA LEU A 908 32.75 -13.65 26.32
C LEU A 908 32.85 -15.16 26.12
N VAL A 909 32.63 -15.64 24.89
CA VAL A 909 32.82 -17.04 24.51
C VAL A 909 34.30 -17.42 24.62
N ARG A 910 35.22 -16.58 24.14
CA ARG A 910 36.68 -16.81 24.23
C ARG A 910 37.16 -16.92 25.68
N ARG A 911 36.57 -16.15 26.60
CA ARG A 911 36.87 -16.22 28.05
C ARG A 911 36.24 -17.41 28.76
N GLY A 912 35.38 -18.20 28.10
CA GLY A 912 34.65 -19.29 28.74
C GLY A 912 33.63 -18.81 29.78
N SER A 913 32.95 -17.70 29.51
CA SER A 913 31.95 -17.12 30.42
C SER A 913 30.76 -18.07 30.68
N ASP A 914 30.35 -18.20 31.94
CA ASP A 914 29.16 -18.96 32.35
C ASP A 914 27.82 -18.22 32.07
N LEU A 915 27.86 -16.99 31.55
CA LEU A 915 26.67 -16.20 31.25
C LEU A 915 25.88 -16.82 30.08
N GLU A 916 24.55 -16.89 30.22
CA GLU A 916 23.69 -17.32 29.10
C GLU A 916 23.72 -16.26 27.99
N GLN A 917 24.18 -16.65 26.79
CA GLN A 917 24.31 -15.77 25.64
C GLN A 917 23.00 -15.72 24.83
N LEU A 918 22.21 -14.66 24.99
CA LEU A 918 20.96 -14.46 24.24
C LEU A 918 21.15 -13.47 23.10
N TRP A 919 20.77 -13.86 21.88
CA TRP A 919 20.82 -12.97 20.72
C TRP A 919 19.43 -12.65 20.20
N LEU A 920 19.11 -11.36 20.09
CA LEU A 920 17.85 -10.91 19.51
C LEU A 920 17.83 -11.14 17.99
N VAL A 921 16.84 -11.86 17.50
CA VAL A 921 16.62 -12.09 16.06
C VAL A 921 15.23 -11.62 15.68
N ARG A 922 15.15 -10.91 14.56
CA ARG A 922 13.91 -10.48 13.94
C ARG A 922 13.59 -11.39 12.77
N ASP A 923 12.55 -12.20 12.92
CA ASP A 923 11.91 -12.98 11.87
C ASP A 923 12.85 -13.95 11.12
N ASP A 924 13.74 -14.60 11.88
CA ASP A 924 14.79 -15.49 11.36
C ASP A 924 15.72 -14.86 10.31
N GLN A 925 15.88 -13.53 10.32
CA GLN A 925 16.72 -12.82 9.34
C GLN A 925 18.19 -12.66 9.76
N ALA A 926 18.65 -13.44 10.74
CA ALA A 926 20.05 -13.48 11.16
C ALA A 926 20.48 -14.91 11.48
N ALA A 927 21.57 -15.37 10.87
CA ALA A 927 22.20 -16.64 11.21
C ALA A 927 23.01 -16.48 12.51
N LEU A 928 22.88 -17.42 13.44
CA LEU A 928 23.57 -17.38 14.73
C LEU A 928 24.56 -18.55 14.87
N PRO A 929 25.70 -18.35 15.55
CA PRO A 929 26.58 -19.46 15.93
C PRO A 929 25.92 -20.33 17.01
N PRO A 930 26.34 -21.60 17.17
CA PRO A 930 25.80 -22.51 18.20
C PRO A 930 25.95 -21.99 19.64
N THR A 931 26.87 -21.05 19.87
CA THR A 931 27.13 -20.43 21.18
C THR A 931 26.08 -19.37 21.55
N ALA A 932 25.27 -18.89 20.61
CA ALA A 932 24.26 -17.86 20.84
C ALA A 932 22.85 -18.45 20.77
N ARG A 933 22.06 -18.28 21.83
CA ARG A 933 20.66 -18.69 21.86
C ARG A 933 19.77 -17.61 21.27
N LYS A 934 19.01 -17.95 20.23
CA LYS A 934 18.01 -17.06 19.62
C LYS A 934 16.93 -16.61 20.61
N VAL A 935 16.64 -15.31 20.61
CA VAL A 935 15.47 -14.68 21.23
C VAL A 935 14.68 -13.93 20.16
N ARG A 936 13.41 -14.26 19.98
CA ARG A 936 12.57 -13.67 18.93
C ARG A 936 12.11 -12.27 19.32
N LEU A 937 12.30 -11.28 18.45
CA LEU A 937 11.86 -9.91 18.70
C LEU A 937 10.34 -9.85 18.97
N TRP A 938 9.95 -9.18 20.05
CA TRP A 938 8.56 -9.06 20.53
C TRP A 938 7.92 -10.35 21.09
N SER A 939 8.68 -11.43 21.23
CA SER A 939 8.20 -12.65 21.88
C SER A 939 8.10 -12.49 23.41
N GLU A 940 7.44 -13.44 24.07
CA GLU A 940 7.46 -13.54 25.53
C GLU A 940 8.91 -13.65 26.08
N GLU A 941 9.78 -14.39 25.37
CA GLU A 941 11.20 -14.55 25.73
C GLU A 941 11.95 -13.21 25.67
N TRP A 942 11.62 -12.34 24.72
CA TRP A 942 12.22 -11.01 24.62
C TRP A 942 11.82 -10.08 25.77
N PHE A 943 10.54 -10.09 26.15
CA PHE A 943 10.07 -9.32 27.30
C PHE A 943 10.69 -9.82 28.61
N ASP A 944 10.82 -11.14 28.80
CA ASP A 944 11.51 -11.70 29.98
C ASP A 944 13.01 -11.36 29.97
N ALA A 945 13.68 -11.47 28.83
CA ALA A 945 15.10 -11.13 28.67
C ALA A 945 15.36 -9.65 28.98
N LEU A 946 14.55 -8.72 28.45
CA LEU A 946 14.66 -7.28 28.75
C LEU A 946 14.48 -6.98 30.25
N ALA A 947 13.57 -7.70 30.92
CA ALA A 947 13.26 -7.48 32.33
C ALA A 947 14.29 -8.06 33.30
N ARG A 948 15.03 -9.11 32.87
CA ARG A 948 15.80 -9.96 33.79
C ARG A 948 17.24 -10.22 33.40
N ALA A 949 17.66 -10.03 32.15
CA ALA A 949 19.07 -10.20 31.80
C ALA A 949 19.92 -9.21 32.60
N ARG A 950 20.97 -9.71 33.27
CA ARG A 950 21.90 -8.85 34.02
C ARG A 950 22.60 -7.86 33.09
N TYR A 951 22.93 -8.29 31.87
CA TYR A 951 23.59 -7.45 30.88
C TYR A 951 22.74 -7.31 29.61
N ILE A 952 22.66 -6.11 29.08
CA ILE A 952 22.11 -5.83 27.74
C ILE A 952 23.20 -5.10 26.95
N VAL A 953 23.57 -5.63 25.80
CA VAL A 953 24.56 -5.04 24.89
C VAL A 953 23.86 -4.72 23.58
N THR A 954 23.74 -3.44 23.25
CA THR A 954 22.99 -2.98 22.08
C THR A 954 23.77 -1.94 21.28
N ASN A 955 23.60 -1.91 19.96
CA ASN A 955 24.01 -0.79 19.10
C ASN A 955 22.82 0.00 18.55
N ALA A 956 21.60 -0.37 18.95
CA ALA A 956 20.35 0.20 18.50
C ALA A 956 19.54 0.80 19.67
N HIS A 957 18.52 1.59 19.32
CA HIS A 957 17.57 2.13 20.29
C HIS A 957 16.75 1.04 20.96
N LEU A 958 16.64 1.12 22.28
CA LEU A 958 15.72 0.33 23.10
C LEU A 958 14.33 1.00 23.14
N PRO A 959 13.26 0.26 23.46
CA PRO A 959 11.94 0.87 23.58
C PRO A 959 11.92 1.96 24.66
N HIS A 960 11.40 3.16 24.35
CA HIS A 960 11.39 4.32 25.27
C HIS A 960 10.71 4.06 26.63
N TRP A 961 9.90 3.01 26.75
CA TRP A 961 9.19 2.63 27.97
C TRP A 961 9.96 1.67 28.88
N ILE A 962 11.18 1.27 28.51
CA ILE A 962 11.99 0.44 29.41
C ILE A 962 12.38 1.22 30.67
N GLU A 963 12.56 0.48 31.75
CA GLU A 963 13.07 1.00 33.01
C GLU A 963 14.12 0.01 33.55
N ARG A 964 15.39 0.41 33.48
CA ARG A 964 16.54 -0.34 34.02
C ARG A 964 16.38 -0.45 35.53
N ARG A 965 16.60 -1.64 36.08
CA ARG A 965 16.57 -1.90 37.53
C ARG A 965 17.98 -1.97 38.13
N PRO A 966 18.12 -1.80 39.46
CA PRO A 966 19.39 -2.05 40.15
C PRO A 966 19.97 -3.43 39.82
N GLY A 967 21.28 -3.49 39.63
CA GLY A 967 22.02 -4.70 39.25
C GLY A 967 22.04 -5.02 37.74
N GLN A 968 21.22 -4.34 36.93
CA GLN A 968 21.23 -4.49 35.48
C GLN A 968 22.17 -3.47 34.83
N VAL A 969 22.98 -3.93 33.87
CA VAL A 969 23.97 -3.15 33.13
C VAL A 969 23.54 -3.07 31.66
N VAL A 970 23.33 -1.86 31.15
CA VAL A 970 22.97 -1.62 29.74
C VAL A 970 24.13 -0.91 29.05
N VAL A 971 24.77 -1.61 28.12
CA VAL A 971 25.86 -1.11 27.28
C VAL A 971 25.27 -0.66 25.95
N GLN A 972 25.24 0.65 25.72
CA GLN A 972 24.95 1.22 24.41
C GLN A 972 26.28 1.41 23.67
N THR A 973 26.49 0.60 22.64
CA THR A 973 27.70 0.66 21.81
C THR A 973 27.60 1.73 20.73
N TRP A 974 26.40 2.22 20.41
CA TRP A 974 26.15 3.03 19.22
C TRP A 974 26.71 2.34 17.95
N HIS A 975 26.79 3.02 16.81
CA HIS A 975 27.08 2.34 15.54
C HIS A 975 27.90 3.19 14.55
N GLY A 976 28.66 4.17 15.02
CA GLY A 976 29.58 4.92 14.16
C GLY A 976 30.00 6.28 14.73
N THR A 977 31.20 6.71 14.33
CA THR A 977 31.71 8.06 14.55
C THR A 977 30.86 9.09 13.83
N MET A 978 30.65 10.25 14.46
CA MET A 978 29.66 11.20 14.00
C MET A 978 30.18 12.17 12.93
N LEU A 979 29.75 11.97 11.69
CA LEU A 979 29.78 13.04 10.68
C LEU A 979 28.56 13.95 10.81
N LYS A 980 27.36 13.35 10.83
CA LYS A 980 26.06 14.04 10.76
C LYS A 980 25.53 14.42 12.14
N LYS A 981 24.78 15.52 12.26
CA LYS A 981 24.05 15.83 13.50
C LYS A 981 23.07 14.71 13.85
N ILE A 982 23.02 14.34 15.14
CA ILE A 982 22.19 13.25 15.66
C ILE A 982 21.51 13.62 16.98
N GLY A 983 20.53 12.80 17.38
CA GLY A 983 19.88 12.92 18.68
C GLY A 983 19.26 14.29 18.89
N LEU A 984 19.51 14.88 20.05
CA LEU A 984 19.04 16.20 20.45
C LEU A 984 19.65 17.36 19.66
N ASP A 985 20.70 17.13 18.85
CA ASP A 985 21.28 18.16 17.97
C ASP A 985 20.51 18.31 16.65
N ILE A 986 19.44 17.52 16.44
CA ILE A 986 18.54 17.66 15.29
C ILE A 986 17.49 18.74 15.63
N GLU A 987 17.50 19.87 14.93
CA GLU A 987 16.64 21.03 15.26
C GLU A 987 15.13 20.74 15.14
N ALA A 988 14.72 19.92 14.17
CA ALA A 988 13.32 19.49 14.00
C ALA A 988 13.24 18.12 13.29
N PRO A 989 13.10 17.00 14.03
CA PRO A 989 12.87 15.70 13.40
C PRO A 989 11.50 15.72 12.71
N ALA A 990 11.47 15.93 11.40
CA ALA A 990 10.26 16.02 10.56
C ALA A 990 9.36 14.77 10.66
N PHE A 991 9.92 13.68 11.17
CA PHE A 991 9.28 12.38 11.22
C PHE A 991 8.54 12.15 12.55
N ASN A 992 9.11 12.47 13.72
CA ASN A 992 8.52 12.15 15.03
C ASN A 992 8.57 13.35 15.99
N PRO A 993 7.42 14.00 16.32
CA PRO A 993 7.38 15.16 17.21
C PRO A 993 7.81 14.84 18.64
N ASP A 994 7.69 13.58 19.06
CA ASP A 994 8.05 13.13 20.41
C ASP A 994 9.49 12.56 20.47
N TYR A 995 10.25 12.64 19.38
CA TYR A 995 11.59 12.02 19.27
C TYR A 995 12.53 12.42 20.41
N HIS A 996 12.61 13.72 20.71
CA HIS A 996 13.47 14.21 21.80
C HIS A 996 13.02 13.73 23.18
N GLU A 997 11.71 13.61 23.41
CA GLU A 997 11.19 13.10 24.69
C GLU A 997 11.47 11.60 24.84
N GLN A 998 11.23 10.82 23.78
CA GLN A 998 11.49 9.39 23.75
C GLN A 998 12.99 9.08 23.92
N LEU A 999 13.86 9.84 23.27
CA LEU A 999 15.31 9.69 23.42
C LEU A 999 15.76 9.94 24.86
N ARG A 1000 15.27 11.02 25.49
CA ARG A 1000 15.57 11.33 26.90
C ARG A 1000 15.00 10.29 27.87
N ALA A 1001 13.88 9.65 27.54
CA ALA A 1001 13.32 8.57 28.34
C ALA A 1001 14.20 7.31 28.23
N GLU A 1002 14.71 7.03 27.04
CA GLU A 1002 15.58 5.89 26.79
C GLU A 1002 16.96 6.04 27.45
N THR A 1003 17.65 7.17 27.25
CA THR A 1003 19.07 7.34 27.64
C THR A 1003 19.32 7.23 29.13
N LYS A 1004 18.31 7.54 29.96
CA LYS A 1004 18.34 7.33 31.42
C LYS A 1004 18.52 5.86 31.83
N ASN A 1005 18.21 4.94 30.92
CA ASN A 1005 18.32 3.51 31.15
C ASN A 1005 19.67 2.94 30.72
N TRP A 1006 20.58 3.72 30.14
CA TRP A 1006 21.91 3.25 29.79
C TRP A 1006 22.84 3.31 31.00
N THR A 1007 23.72 2.33 31.13
CA THR A 1007 24.81 2.31 32.12
C THR A 1007 26.09 2.87 31.51
N PHE A 1008 26.41 2.40 30.30
CA PHE A 1008 27.56 2.84 29.53
C PHE A 1008 27.15 3.26 28.12
N LEU A 1009 27.86 4.27 27.60
CA LEU A 1009 27.85 4.63 26.18
C LEU A 1009 29.27 4.49 25.63
N VAL A 1010 29.48 3.74 24.56
CA VAL A 1010 30.81 3.54 23.97
C VAL A 1010 31.15 4.67 23.02
N SER A 1011 32.39 5.16 23.08
CA SER A 1011 32.96 6.12 22.16
C SER A 1011 34.13 5.50 21.39
N ALA A 1012 34.14 5.70 20.07
CA ALA A 1012 35.19 5.20 19.18
C ALA A 1012 36.49 6.01 19.27
N ASN A 1013 36.38 7.30 19.54
CA ASN A 1013 37.48 8.26 19.54
C ASN A 1013 37.15 9.44 20.45
N ARG A 1014 38.18 10.20 20.80
CA ARG A 1014 38.04 11.38 21.66
C ARG A 1014 37.23 12.50 21.01
N PHE A 1015 37.18 12.55 19.68
CA PHE A 1015 36.31 13.47 18.94
C PHE A 1015 34.82 13.24 19.22
N SER A 1016 34.38 11.97 19.26
CA SER A 1016 32.97 11.61 19.40
C SER A 1016 32.44 11.79 20.83
N THR A 1017 33.30 11.66 21.85
CA THR A 1017 32.90 11.72 23.27
C THR A 1017 32.07 12.97 23.64
N PRO A 1018 32.51 14.21 23.36
CA PRO A 1018 31.72 15.41 23.70
C PRO A 1018 30.43 15.51 22.88
N ILE A 1019 30.43 15.03 21.63
CA ILE A 1019 29.25 15.02 20.75
C ILE A 1019 28.21 14.05 21.29
N LEU A 1020 28.59 12.81 21.61
CA LEU A 1020 27.72 11.79 22.16
C LEU A 1020 27.09 12.24 23.49
N ARG A 1021 27.88 12.86 24.39
CA ARG A 1021 27.39 13.40 25.67
C ARG A 1021 26.24 14.39 25.45
N ARG A 1022 26.43 15.37 24.55
CA ARG A 1022 25.42 16.41 24.25
C ARG A 1022 24.24 15.85 23.46
N SER A 1023 24.50 15.21 22.32
CA SER A 1023 23.47 14.76 21.39
C SER A 1023 22.56 13.68 21.98
N MET A 1024 23.08 12.80 22.84
CA MET A 1024 22.26 11.78 23.52
C MET A 1024 21.66 12.28 24.84
N GLY A 1025 22.08 13.44 25.35
CA GLY A 1025 21.72 13.90 26.69
C GLY A 1025 22.06 12.86 27.75
N PHE A 1026 23.23 12.22 27.63
CA PHE A 1026 23.66 11.12 28.49
C PHE A 1026 24.67 11.61 29.53
N ASP A 1027 24.26 11.58 30.79
CA ASP A 1027 25.09 12.06 31.92
C ASP A 1027 25.99 10.98 32.52
N GLY A 1028 25.81 9.71 32.13
CA GLY A 1028 26.56 8.58 32.66
C GLY A 1028 28.00 8.46 32.13
N GLU A 1029 28.59 7.29 32.36
CA GLU A 1029 29.96 6.99 31.97
C GLU A 1029 30.05 6.67 30.47
N ILE A 1030 30.81 7.49 29.75
CA ILE A 1030 31.16 7.25 28.34
C ILE A 1030 32.50 6.53 28.32
N LEU A 1031 32.54 5.35 27.71
CA LEU A 1031 33.72 4.50 27.65
C LEU A 1031 34.50 4.80 26.36
N GLU A 1032 35.64 5.48 26.52
CA GLU A 1032 36.63 5.71 25.45
C GLU A 1032 37.48 4.46 25.21
N THR A 1033 36.86 3.40 24.69
CA THR A 1033 37.53 2.11 24.45
C THR A 1033 38.01 1.93 23.02
N GLY A 1034 37.53 2.73 22.06
CA GLY A 1034 37.45 2.29 20.67
C GLY A 1034 36.17 1.47 20.44
N TYR A 1035 35.90 1.09 19.19
CA TYR A 1035 34.75 0.26 18.86
C TYR A 1035 35.09 -1.23 18.84
N PRO A 1036 34.38 -2.08 19.60
CA PRO A 1036 34.56 -3.53 19.57
C PRO A 1036 34.55 -4.14 18.15
N ARG A 1037 33.70 -3.64 17.25
CA ARG A 1037 33.63 -4.13 15.85
C ARG A 1037 34.89 -3.87 15.01
N ASN A 1038 35.76 -2.96 15.45
CA ASN A 1038 36.99 -2.57 14.74
C ASN A 1038 38.19 -3.42 15.18
N ASP A 1039 38.10 -4.21 16.26
CA ASP A 1039 39.21 -5.07 16.71
C ASP A 1039 39.67 -6.05 15.62
N VAL A 1040 38.73 -6.53 14.79
CA VAL A 1040 39.03 -7.42 13.66
C VAL A 1040 39.95 -6.78 12.61
N LEU A 1041 40.01 -5.45 12.53
CA LEU A 1041 40.88 -4.71 11.61
C LEU A 1041 42.36 -4.71 12.04
N TYR A 1042 42.64 -5.16 13.27
CA TYR A 1042 43.99 -5.29 13.84
C TYR A 1042 44.45 -6.75 13.99
N ALA A 1043 43.63 -7.71 13.53
CA ALA A 1043 43.96 -9.12 13.63
C ALA A 1043 45.30 -9.44 12.93
N PRO A 1044 46.10 -10.42 13.39
CA PRO A 1044 47.37 -10.74 12.75
C PRO A 1044 47.21 -11.46 11.38
N ASP A 1045 46.02 -11.95 11.06
CA ASP A 1045 45.69 -12.81 9.92
C ASP A 1045 44.82 -12.10 8.84
N LEU A 1046 44.85 -10.76 8.76
CA LEU A 1046 44.00 -9.97 7.85
C LEU A 1046 44.03 -10.43 6.40
N ALA A 1047 45.22 -10.76 5.87
CA ALA A 1047 45.39 -11.14 4.47
C ALA A 1047 44.67 -12.45 4.14
N GLU A 1048 44.72 -13.44 5.04
CA GLU A 1048 44.03 -14.71 4.83
C GLU A 1048 42.53 -14.57 5.00
N ARG A 1049 42.06 -13.80 5.99
CA ARG A 1049 40.63 -13.47 6.15
C ARG A 1049 40.09 -12.76 4.91
N ALA A 1050 40.79 -11.74 4.41
CA ALA A 1050 40.38 -11.01 3.22
C ALA A 1050 40.27 -11.93 1.99
N LYS A 1051 41.20 -12.89 1.86
CA LYS A 1051 41.16 -13.90 0.80
C LYS A 1051 39.95 -14.82 0.93
N GLU A 1052 39.68 -15.37 2.10
CA GLU A 1052 38.51 -16.22 2.36
C GLU A 1052 37.20 -15.47 2.09
N ILE A 1053 37.11 -14.20 2.51
CA ILE A 1053 35.93 -13.36 2.26
C ILE A 1053 35.77 -13.13 0.76
N ARG A 1054 36.84 -12.76 0.03
CA ARG A 1054 36.80 -12.58 -1.43
C ARG A 1054 36.34 -13.85 -2.16
N GLU A 1055 36.86 -15.01 -1.76
CA GLU A 1055 36.44 -16.31 -2.30
C GLU A 1055 34.94 -16.57 -2.03
N SER A 1056 34.47 -16.30 -0.80
CA SER A 1056 33.05 -16.46 -0.43
C SER A 1056 32.11 -15.50 -1.19
N LEU A 1057 32.61 -14.31 -1.55
CA LEU A 1057 31.88 -13.30 -2.31
C LEU A 1057 31.83 -13.60 -3.81
N GLY A 1058 32.63 -14.55 -4.30
CA GLY A 1058 32.78 -14.87 -5.72
C GLY A 1058 33.60 -13.82 -6.47
N VAL A 1059 34.52 -13.13 -5.80
CA VAL A 1059 35.41 -12.16 -6.43
C VAL A 1059 36.38 -12.89 -7.37
N PRO A 1060 36.49 -12.50 -8.66
CA PRO A 1060 37.43 -13.14 -9.57
C PRO A 1060 38.89 -12.95 -9.10
N PRO A 1061 39.76 -13.99 -9.23
CA PRO A 1061 41.15 -13.89 -8.83
C PRO A 1061 41.89 -12.74 -9.52
N GLY A 1062 42.75 -12.03 -8.78
CA GLY A 1062 43.61 -10.96 -9.31
C GLY A 1062 42.91 -9.61 -9.55
N LYS A 1063 41.61 -9.48 -9.26
CA LYS A 1063 40.89 -8.19 -9.33
C LYS A 1063 41.14 -7.33 -8.09
N ARG A 1064 41.24 -6.02 -8.26
CA ARG A 1064 41.11 -5.04 -7.18
C ARG A 1064 39.65 -4.89 -6.77
N VAL A 1065 39.37 -4.82 -5.47
CA VAL A 1065 38.02 -4.82 -4.92
C VAL A 1065 37.65 -3.41 -4.47
N ILE A 1066 36.62 -2.83 -5.09
CA ILE A 1066 36.02 -1.56 -4.69
C ILE A 1066 34.78 -1.85 -3.85
N LEU A 1067 34.71 -1.34 -2.63
CA LEU A 1067 33.48 -1.33 -1.84
C LEU A 1067 32.80 0.02 -2.00
N TYR A 1068 31.63 0.04 -2.62
CA TYR A 1068 30.77 1.21 -2.69
C TYR A 1068 29.65 1.13 -1.63
N ALA A 1069 29.70 2.03 -0.65
CA ALA A 1069 28.78 2.07 0.49
C ALA A 1069 28.17 3.48 0.67
N PRO A 1070 27.21 3.88 -0.18
CA PRO A 1070 26.56 5.19 -0.09
C PRO A 1070 25.54 5.25 1.07
N THR A 1071 25.29 6.46 1.56
CA THR A 1071 24.24 6.71 2.56
C THR A 1071 22.86 6.82 1.95
N TRP A 1072 21.82 6.58 2.75
CA TRP A 1072 20.43 6.83 2.34
C TRP A 1072 20.10 8.32 2.50
N ARG A 1073 19.06 8.77 1.80
CA ARG A 1073 18.58 10.16 1.78
C ARG A 1073 17.24 10.24 2.49
N ASP A 1074 17.08 11.17 3.43
CA ASP A 1074 15.88 11.24 4.29
C ASP A 1074 14.62 11.65 3.53
N ASP A 1075 14.79 12.39 2.45
CA ASP A 1075 13.78 12.91 1.53
C ASP A 1075 13.42 11.96 0.38
N ASP A 1076 14.25 10.93 0.14
CA ASP A 1076 14.06 9.94 -0.92
C ASP A 1076 13.53 8.60 -0.37
N ALA A 1077 12.21 8.52 -0.21
CA ALA A 1077 11.53 7.37 0.39
C ALA A 1077 10.33 6.89 -0.44
N HIS A 1078 10.20 5.56 -0.56
CA HIS A 1078 8.99 4.89 -1.07
C HIS A 1078 7.84 5.04 -0.07
N SER A 1079 8.16 4.85 1.21
CA SER A 1079 7.25 5.01 2.33
C SER A 1079 8.07 5.18 3.61
N GLN A 1080 7.44 5.55 4.71
CA GLN A 1080 8.14 5.71 5.98
C GLN A 1080 8.94 4.48 6.43
N GLY A 1081 10.21 4.74 6.76
CA GLY A 1081 11.17 3.70 7.13
C GLY A 1081 11.65 2.83 5.97
N ARG A 1082 11.29 3.16 4.71
CA ARG A 1082 11.69 2.45 3.49
C ARG A 1082 12.20 3.45 2.45
N PHE A 1083 13.51 3.58 2.37
CA PHE A 1083 14.16 4.58 1.54
C PHE A 1083 14.53 4.03 0.17
N ARG A 1084 14.53 4.90 -0.83
CA ARG A 1084 14.92 4.51 -2.18
C ARG A 1084 16.43 4.32 -2.22
N PHE A 1085 16.88 3.34 -3.00
CA PHE A 1085 18.27 3.23 -3.42
C PHE A 1085 18.36 3.60 -4.90
N ASP A 1086 18.75 4.85 -5.15
CA ASP A 1086 19.05 5.32 -6.49
C ASP A 1086 20.56 5.26 -6.75
N LEU A 1087 20.98 4.30 -7.56
CA LEU A 1087 22.39 4.10 -7.90
C LEU A 1087 22.84 5.19 -8.88
N LYS A 1088 23.37 6.31 -8.37
CA LYS A 1088 23.87 7.42 -9.21
C LYS A 1088 25.12 7.10 -10.02
N LEU A 1089 25.78 5.99 -9.72
CA LEU A 1089 26.91 5.50 -10.47
C LEU A 1089 26.41 4.85 -11.77
N ASP A 1090 26.90 5.32 -12.92
CA ASP A 1090 26.70 4.62 -14.19
C ASP A 1090 27.57 3.35 -14.20
N THR A 1091 26.93 2.21 -13.96
CA THR A 1091 27.60 0.91 -13.85
C THR A 1091 28.15 0.41 -15.18
N GLU A 1092 27.54 0.78 -16.31
CA GLU A 1092 28.04 0.38 -17.63
C GLU A 1092 29.29 1.17 -18.00
N ARG A 1093 29.29 2.49 -17.73
CA ARG A 1093 30.49 3.31 -17.89
C ARG A 1093 31.63 2.83 -17.01
N ALA A 1094 31.34 2.55 -15.73
CA ALA A 1094 32.33 2.01 -14.80
C ALA A 1094 32.86 0.63 -15.23
N ARG A 1095 31.99 -0.27 -15.72
CA ARG A 1095 32.38 -1.58 -16.24
C ARG A 1095 33.32 -1.46 -17.45
N ALA A 1096 32.99 -0.59 -18.39
CA ALA A 1096 33.80 -0.42 -19.61
C ALA A 1096 35.24 -0.01 -19.31
N GLU A 1097 35.45 0.80 -18.27
CA GLU A 1097 36.77 1.34 -17.90
C GLU A 1097 37.50 0.50 -16.85
N LEU A 1098 36.79 -0.05 -15.87
CA LEU A 1098 37.36 -0.72 -14.69
C LEU A 1098 37.16 -2.24 -14.69
N GLY A 1099 36.23 -2.78 -15.50
CA GLY A 1099 35.83 -4.19 -15.41
C GLY A 1099 36.94 -5.20 -15.75
N HIS A 1100 38.02 -4.77 -16.39
CA HIS A 1100 39.15 -5.61 -16.77
C HIS A 1100 40.08 -5.95 -15.59
N ASP A 1101 40.17 -5.11 -14.55
CA ASP A 1101 41.05 -5.28 -13.40
C ASP A 1101 40.39 -5.02 -12.03
N HIS A 1102 39.17 -4.47 -12.00
CA HIS A 1102 38.40 -4.22 -10.77
C HIS A 1102 37.11 -5.06 -10.68
N VAL A 1103 36.58 -5.15 -9.46
CA VAL A 1103 35.21 -5.58 -9.15
C VAL A 1103 34.56 -4.56 -8.20
N LEU A 1104 33.26 -4.31 -8.37
CA LEU A 1104 32.49 -3.38 -7.57
C LEU A 1104 31.54 -4.12 -6.63
N LEU A 1105 31.81 -4.06 -5.34
CA LEU A 1105 30.89 -4.52 -4.28
C LEU A 1105 29.98 -3.37 -3.88
N VAL A 1106 28.67 -3.53 -4.03
CA VAL A 1106 27.69 -2.50 -3.63
C VAL A 1106 27.02 -2.89 -2.31
N ARG A 1107 27.24 -2.08 -1.27
CA ARG A 1107 26.65 -2.23 0.06
C ARG A 1107 25.59 -1.15 0.29
N ARG A 1108 24.32 -1.51 0.11
CA ARG A 1108 23.20 -0.63 0.43
C ARG A 1108 23.09 -0.39 1.93
N HIS A 1109 22.51 0.74 2.31
CA HIS A 1109 22.17 1.01 3.70
C HIS A 1109 20.99 0.12 4.16
N SER A 1110 20.97 -0.30 5.43
CA SER A 1110 19.92 -1.18 6.00
C SER A 1110 18.49 -0.59 6.06
N ASN A 1111 18.35 0.65 5.59
CA ASN A 1111 17.09 1.39 5.51
C ASN A 1111 16.59 1.55 4.05
N THR A 1112 17.44 1.29 3.06
CA THR A 1112 17.04 1.29 1.66
C THR A 1112 16.50 -0.07 1.24
N VAL A 1113 15.55 -0.09 0.31
CA VAL A 1113 14.86 -1.33 -0.08
C VAL A 1113 15.12 -1.79 -1.51
N ASP A 1114 15.42 -0.89 -2.46
CA ASP A 1114 15.57 -1.27 -3.89
C ASP A 1114 16.79 -2.15 -4.15
N GLY A 1115 16.67 -3.06 -5.12
CA GLY A 1115 17.78 -3.88 -5.59
C GLY A 1115 18.89 -3.06 -6.25
N VAL A 1116 20.10 -3.62 -6.30
CA VAL A 1116 21.23 -3.00 -7.01
C VAL A 1116 21.12 -3.29 -8.51
N THR A 1117 20.89 -2.25 -9.31
CA THR A 1117 20.85 -2.36 -10.78
C THR A 1117 22.19 -2.87 -11.33
N GLY A 1118 22.13 -3.82 -12.27
CA GLY A 1118 23.31 -4.43 -12.89
C GLY A 1118 24.01 -5.50 -12.05
N ALA A 1119 23.58 -5.78 -10.82
CA ALA A 1119 24.21 -6.80 -9.99
C ALA A 1119 24.07 -8.23 -10.56
N GLY A 1120 25.15 -9.03 -10.48
CA GLY A 1120 25.18 -10.44 -10.88
C GLY A 1120 25.77 -10.71 -12.27
N ASP A 1121 26.43 -9.72 -12.84
CA ASP A 1121 27.04 -9.72 -14.18
C ASP A 1121 28.56 -10.03 -14.19
N GLY A 1122 29.14 -10.29 -13.02
CA GLY A 1122 30.58 -10.55 -12.82
C GLY A 1122 31.44 -9.32 -12.53
N PHE A 1123 30.92 -8.09 -12.66
CA PHE A 1123 31.59 -6.84 -12.28
C PHE A 1123 30.94 -6.20 -11.04
N VAL A 1124 29.60 -6.11 -11.02
CA VAL A 1124 28.82 -5.57 -9.91
C VAL A 1124 28.28 -6.70 -9.05
N LEU A 1125 28.66 -6.71 -7.77
CA LEU A 1125 28.18 -7.67 -6.78
C LEU A 1125 27.37 -6.94 -5.71
N ASP A 1126 26.08 -7.27 -5.56
CA ASP A 1126 25.29 -6.81 -4.41
C ASP A 1126 25.74 -7.56 -3.15
N VAL A 1127 26.32 -6.82 -2.20
CA VAL A 1127 26.78 -7.36 -0.91
C VAL A 1127 25.94 -6.85 0.26
N SER A 1128 24.74 -6.35 0.01
CA SER A 1128 23.86 -5.74 1.03
C SER A 1128 23.35 -6.74 2.08
N ASP A 1129 23.27 -8.03 1.74
CA ASP A 1129 22.85 -9.09 2.66
C ASP A 1129 24.04 -9.74 3.41
N TYR A 1130 25.26 -9.27 3.16
CA TYR A 1130 26.44 -9.75 3.90
C TYR A 1130 26.32 -9.32 5.38
N PRO A 1131 26.49 -10.24 6.36
CA PRO A 1131 26.08 -9.94 7.73
C PRO A 1131 26.87 -8.79 8.37
N ASP A 1132 28.20 -8.79 8.22
CA ASP A 1132 29.08 -7.82 8.89
C ASP A 1132 29.88 -6.97 7.90
N ILE A 1133 29.83 -5.65 8.07
CA ILE A 1133 30.52 -4.73 7.18
C ILE A 1133 32.03 -4.67 7.46
N SER A 1134 32.48 -4.95 8.70
CA SER A 1134 33.91 -4.95 9.04
C SER A 1134 34.69 -5.97 8.22
N GLU A 1135 34.08 -7.12 7.90
CA GLU A 1135 34.64 -8.13 7.00
C GLU A 1135 34.71 -7.64 5.55
N LEU A 1136 33.71 -6.87 5.09
CA LEU A 1136 33.76 -6.25 3.76
C LEU A 1136 34.88 -5.21 3.64
N TYR A 1137 35.23 -4.51 4.73
CA TYR A 1137 36.39 -3.62 4.75
C TYR A 1137 37.68 -4.39 4.49
N LEU A 1138 37.85 -5.55 5.13
CA LEU A 1138 39.02 -6.41 4.93
C LEU A 1138 39.15 -6.85 3.46
N ALA A 1139 38.03 -7.21 2.84
CA ALA A 1139 37.98 -7.62 1.45
C ALA A 1139 38.24 -6.48 0.45
N ALA A 1140 37.95 -5.22 0.81
CA ALA A 1140 38.05 -4.08 -0.10
C ALA A 1140 39.45 -3.46 -0.13
N ASP A 1141 39.97 -3.22 -1.33
CA ASP A 1141 41.22 -2.47 -1.55
C ASP A 1141 40.97 -0.95 -1.55
N ILE A 1142 39.76 -0.53 -1.96
CA ILE A 1142 39.35 0.87 -2.06
C ILE A 1142 37.92 1.01 -1.51
N LEU A 1143 37.69 2.03 -0.67
CA LEU A 1143 36.34 2.42 -0.26
C LEU A 1143 35.84 3.60 -1.11
N VAL A 1144 34.68 3.44 -1.72
CA VAL A 1144 33.89 4.54 -2.27
C VAL A 1144 32.69 4.77 -1.36
N THR A 1145 32.52 5.99 -0.87
CA THR A 1145 31.37 6.35 -0.03
C THR A 1145 30.99 7.81 -0.26
N ASP A 1146 30.04 8.34 0.51
CA ASP A 1146 29.64 9.75 0.45
C ASP A 1146 29.77 10.39 1.84
N TYR A 1147 28.70 10.41 2.62
CA TYR A 1147 28.62 11.02 3.95
C TYR A 1147 28.49 9.93 5.02
N SER A 1148 29.06 8.76 4.81
CA SER A 1148 28.85 7.60 5.68
C SER A 1148 29.85 7.54 6.82
N SER A 1149 29.42 7.09 8.01
CA SER A 1149 30.32 6.87 9.14
C SER A 1149 31.33 5.74 8.89
N VAL A 1150 31.11 4.90 7.89
CA VAL A 1150 32.00 3.79 7.51
C VAL A 1150 33.41 4.25 7.16
N MET A 1151 33.60 5.51 6.74
CA MET A 1151 34.93 6.06 6.43
C MET A 1151 35.84 6.09 7.68
N PHE A 1152 35.27 6.31 8.86
CA PHE A 1152 36.04 6.34 10.11
C PHE A 1152 36.51 4.93 10.49
N ASP A 1153 35.66 3.91 10.31
CA ASP A 1153 36.06 2.51 10.56
C ASP A 1153 37.08 2.02 9.52
N TYR A 1154 36.89 2.37 8.24
CA TYR A 1154 37.81 1.97 7.17
C TYR A 1154 39.19 2.64 7.31
N ALA A 1155 39.26 3.80 7.97
CA ALA A 1155 40.51 4.55 8.15
C ALA A 1155 41.60 3.77 8.88
N HIS A 1156 41.21 2.86 9.79
CA HIS A 1156 42.10 1.97 10.53
C HIS A 1156 42.94 1.06 9.61
N LEU A 1157 42.45 0.72 8.42
CA LEU A 1157 43.18 -0.10 7.44
C LEU A 1157 44.24 0.68 6.64
N ARG A 1158 44.25 2.01 6.73
CA ARG A 1158 45.15 2.91 5.97
C ARG A 1158 45.12 2.66 4.45
N ARG A 1159 43.90 2.44 3.93
CA ARG A 1159 43.61 2.17 2.50
C ARG A 1159 42.92 3.37 1.85
N PRO A 1160 43.09 3.57 0.53
CA PRO A 1160 42.53 4.74 -0.15
C PRO A 1160 40.99 4.81 -0.09
N MET A 1161 40.48 6.04 -0.02
CA MET A 1161 39.04 6.34 -0.04
C MET A 1161 38.73 7.38 -1.11
N VAL A 1162 37.58 7.27 -1.75
CA VAL A 1162 37.04 8.26 -2.69
C VAL A 1162 35.60 8.61 -2.29
N PHE A 1163 35.26 9.90 -2.27
CA PHE A 1163 33.96 10.37 -1.81
C PHE A 1163 33.08 10.82 -2.97
N PHE A 1164 32.08 10.02 -3.34
CA PHE A 1164 31.15 10.31 -4.44
C PHE A 1164 29.96 11.15 -3.95
N THR A 1165 30.20 12.45 -3.81
CA THR A 1165 29.30 13.43 -3.17
C THR A 1165 28.55 14.26 -4.21
N TYR A 1166 27.71 13.60 -4.99
CA TYR A 1166 26.94 14.21 -6.08
C TYR A 1166 25.85 15.21 -5.62
N ASP A 1167 25.57 15.25 -4.31
CA ASP A 1167 24.51 16.01 -3.64
C ASP A 1167 25.00 16.70 -2.34
N LEU A 1168 26.30 17.07 -2.27
CA LEU A 1168 26.96 17.53 -1.03
C LEU A 1168 26.26 18.71 -0.38
N GLU A 1169 25.96 19.73 -1.17
CA GLU A 1169 25.37 20.98 -0.72
C GLU A 1169 24.00 20.71 -0.09
N HIS A 1170 23.14 19.95 -0.78
CA HIS A 1170 21.83 19.53 -0.26
C HIS A 1170 21.95 18.72 1.04
N TYR A 1171 22.87 17.77 1.08
CA TYR A 1171 23.03 16.89 2.24
C TYR A 1171 23.49 17.64 3.50
N ARG A 1172 24.47 18.52 3.34
CA ARG A 1172 25.04 19.32 4.44
C ARG A 1172 24.07 20.42 4.88
N ASP A 1173 23.56 21.20 3.93
CA ASP A 1173 22.90 22.47 4.24
C ASP A 1173 21.39 22.33 4.47
N THR A 1174 20.78 21.25 3.96
CA THR A 1174 19.33 21.06 4.01
C THR A 1174 18.90 19.84 4.83
N LEU A 1175 19.62 18.70 4.72
CA LEU A 1175 19.17 17.44 5.33
C LEU A 1175 19.60 17.25 6.79
N ARG A 1176 20.91 17.25 7.08
CA ARG A 1176 21.43 16.76 8.38
C ARG A 1176 22.45 17.67 9.05
N GLY A 1177 23.23 18.46 8.30
CA GLY A 1177 24.38 19.19 8.85
C GLY A 1177 25.53 18.27 9.30
N PHE A 1178 26.75 18.82 9.36
CA PHE A 1178 27.96 18.09 9.78
C PHE A 1178 28.57 18.66 11.06
N TYR A 1179 29.31 17.83 11.80
CA TYR A 1179 30.05 18.22 13.01
C TYR A 1179 31.44 18.79 12.74
N PHE A 1180 32.00 18.59 11.54
CA PHE A 1180 33.28 19.16 11.12
C PHE A 1180 33.26 19.54 9.64
N ASP A 1181 34.29 20.27 9.21
CA ASP A 1181 34.47 20.70 7.82
C ASP A 1181 34.93 19.52 6.94
N PHE A 1182 33.95 18.82 6.39
CA PHE A 1182 34.19 17.63 5.57
C PHE A 1182 34.95 17.93 4.28
N GLU A 1183 34.68 19.06 3.62
CA GLU A 1183 35.36 19.45 2.37
C GLU A 1183 36.85 19.65 2.59
N ARG A 1184 37.21 20.25 3.73
CA ARG A 1184 38.61 20.52 4.07
C ARG A 1184 39.36 19.29 4.58
N ASN A 1185 38.68 18.46 5.37
CA ASN A 1185 39.33 17.42 6.18
C ASN A 1185 39.15 15.99 5.64
N ALA A 1186 38.45 15.78 4.51
CA ALA A 1186 38.27 14.44 3.95
C ALA A 1186 39.62 13.76 3.62
N PRO A 1187 39.79 12.46 3.94
CA PRO A 1187 41.03 11.70 3.69
C PRO A 1187 41.20 11.27 2.22
N GLY A 1188 40.42 11.85 1.30
CA GLY A 1188 40.38 11.50 -0.12
C GLY A 1188 39.59 12.53 -0.93
N PRO A 1189 39.58 12.40 -2.27
CA PRO A 1189 38.92 13.37 -3.15
C PRO A 1189 37.40 13.30 -3.05
N LEU A 1190 36.76 14.47 -3.06
CA LEU A 1190 35.32 14.63 -3.25
C LEU A 1190 35.03 14.78 -4.75
N VAL A 1191 34.31 13.82 -5.32
CA VAL A 1191 33.95 13.76 -6.75
C VAL A 1191 32.43 13.81 -6.90
N ARG A 1192 31.95 14.46 -7.95
CA ARG A 1192 30.51 14.71 -8.18
C ARG A 1192 29.93 13.90 -9.33
N THR A 1193 30.76 13.40 -10.23
CA THR A 1193 30.31 12.67 -11.44
C THR A 1193 30.91 11.27 -11.55
N THR A 1194 30.25 10.40 -12.32
CA THR A 1194 30.76 9.05 -12.60
C THR A 1194 32.13 9.09 -13.28
N ASP A 1195 32.36 10.02 -14.20
CA ASP A 1195 33.65 10.12 -14.91
C ASP A 1195 34.80 10.55 -13.97
N GLU A 1196 34.55 11.49 -13.06
CA GLU A 1196 35.53 11.88 -12.04
C GLU A 1196 35.86 10.71 -11.11
N LEU A 1197 34.84 9.96 -10.67
CA LEU A 1197 35.01 8.78 -9.83
C LEU A 1197 35.82 7.70 -10.55
N VAL A 1198 35.48 7.36 -11.79
CA VAL A 1198 36.21 6.38 -12.60
C VAL A 1198 37.66 6.83 -12.83
N SER A 1199 37.89 8.12 -13.08
CA SER A 1199 39.24 8.67 -13.23
C SER A 1199 40.07 8.54 -11.94
N ALA A 1200 39.48 8.85 -10.78
CA ALA A 1200 40.16 8.72 -9.48
C ALA A 1200 40.49 7.24 -9.17
N LEU A 1201 39.60 6.31 -9.51
CA LEU A 1201 39.82 4.88 -9.31
C LEU A 1201 40.91 4.30 -10.22
N ARG A 1202 41.00 4.79 -11.48
CA ARG A 1202 42.08 4.39 -12.41
C ARG A 1202 43.46 4.85 -11.96
N ASP A 1203 43.56 6.03 -11.34
CA ASP A 1203 44.81 6.64 -10.90
C ASP A 1203 44.91 6.66 -9.35
N ILE A 1204 44.52 5.56 -8.72
CA ILE A 1204 44.41 5.48 -7.25
C ILE A 1204 45.74 5.71 -6.54
N ASP A 1205 46.86 5.31 -7.15
CA ASP A 1205 48.20 5.51 -6.59
C ASP A 1205 48.56 6.99 -6.48
N ARG A 1206 48.12 7.80 -7.45
CA ARG A 1206 48.24 9.26 -7.38
C ARG A 1206 47.34 9.84 -6.30
N VAL A 1207 46.10 9.34 -6.16
CA VAL A 1207 45.20 9.78 -5.08
C VAL A 1207 45.84 9.53 -3.71
N ILE A 1208 46.49 8.36 -3.51
CA ILE A 1208 47.20 8.04 -2.27
C ILE A 1208 48.31 9.07 -2.00
N ALA A 1209 49.10 9.43 -3.02
CA ALA A 1209 50.17 10.40 -2.89
C ALA A 1209 49.65 11.83 -2.59
N ASP A 1210 48.61 12.27 -3.29
CA ASP A 1210 48.07 13.62 -3.19
C ASP A 1210 47.34 13.86 -1.84
N TYR A 1211 46.82 12.81 -1.20
CA TYR A 1211 46.03 12.90 0.03
C TYR A 1211 46.73 12.35 1.28
N SER A 1212 47.99 11.91 1.20
CA SER A 1212 48.67 11.21 2.30
C SER A 1212 48.70 12.01 3.62
N GLU A 1213 48.98 13.32 3.56
CA GLU A 1213 49.02 14.19 4.75
C GLU A 1213 47.65 14.34 5.39
N ARG A 1214 46.60 14.57 4.57
CA ARG A 1214 45.22 14.69 5.06
C ARG A 1214 44.72 13.37 5.65
N TYR A 1215 45.06 12.25 5.01
CA TYR A 1215 44.73 10.93 5.52
C TYR A 1215 45.38 10.70 6.89
N GLN A 1216 46.66 11.06 7.05
CA GLN A 1216 47.36 10.93 8.33
C GLN A 1216 46.68 11.75 9.43
N LEU A 1217 46.35 13.02 9.16
CA LEU A 1217 45.63 13.87 10.11
C LEU A 1217 44.26 13.29 10.48
N PHE A 1218 43.51 12.81 9.49
CA PHE A 1218 42.22 12.15 9.71
C PHE A 1218 42.36 10.91 10.60
N HIS A 1219 43.38 10.07 10.36
CA HIS A 1219 43.65 8.91 11.19
C HIS A 1219 44.06 9.31 12.62
N GLU A 1220 44.90 10.33 12.80
CA GLU A 1220 45.31 10.80 14.12
C GLU A 1220 44.13 11.37 14.93
N GLU A 1221 43.16 12.00 14.27
CA GLU A 1221 41.99 12.59 14.92
C GLU A 1221 40.89 11.57 15.23
N PHE A 1222 40.61 10.63 14.33
CA PHE A 1222 39.43 9.76 14.43
C PHE A 1222 39.73 8.29 14.79
N CYS A 1223 41.00 7.86 14.80
CA CYS A 1223 41.41 6.48 15.07
C CYS A 1223 42.38 6.38 16.26
N ASP A 1224 42.22 7.25 17.28
CA ASP A 1224 43.19 7.43 18.37
C ASP A 1224 43.09 6.39 19.51
N LEU A 1225 42.03 5.58 19.55
CA LEU A 1225 41.76 4.64 20.65
C LEU A 1225 41.82 3.15 20.27
N ASP A 1226 41.48 2.77 19.03
CA ASP A 1226 41.46 1.36 18.63
C ASP A 1226 42.88 0.79 18.43
N ASP A 1227 43.13 -0.33 19.08
CA ASP A 1227 44.41 -1.05 19.11
C ASP A 1227 44.23 -2.59 19.00
N GLY A 1228 43.02 -3.05 18.66
CA GLY A 1228 42.66 -4.46 18.64
C GLY A 1228 42.16 -5.03 19.98
N HIS A 1229 42.09 -4.21 21.04
CA HIS A 1229 41.68 -4.61 22.38
C HIS A 1229 40.48 -3.80 22.93
N ALA A 1230 39.69 -3.15 22.07
CA ALA A 1230 38.54 -2.35 22.49
C ALA A 1230 37.46 -3.22 23.18
N THR A 1231 37.22 -4.41 22.65
CA THR A 1231 36.26 -5.38 23.20
C THR A 1231 36.67 -5.87 24.58
N GLU A 1232 37.97 -6.14 24.78
CA GLU A 1232 38.51 -6.62 26.06
C GLU A 1232 38.30 -5.59 27.17
N ARG A 1233 38.64 -4.32 26.90
CA ARG A 1233 38.41 -3.20 27.83
C ARG A 1233 36.93 -3.02 28.18
N LEU A 1234 36.06 -3.10 27.17
CA LEU A 1234 34.61 -2.95 27.37
C LEU A 1234 34.03 -4.09 28.23
N VAL A 1235 34.40 -5.33 27.94
CA VAL A 1235 33.92 -6.51 28.67
C VAL A 1235 34.36 -6.47 30.13
N GLU A 1236 35.61 -6.08 30.41
CA GLU A 1236 36.11 -5.94 31.78
C GLU A 1236 35.32 -4.91 32.58
N ARG A 1237 35.10 -3.70 32.02
CA ARG A 1237 34.33 -2.65 32.69
C ARG A 1237 32.87 -3.06 32.89
N MET A 1238 32.27 -3.72 31.89
CA MET A 1238 30.89 -4.23 31.95
C MET A 1238 30.72 -5.25 33.08
N LEU A 1239 31.60 -6.25 33.17
CA LEU A 1239 31.52 -7.30 34.20
C LEU A 1239 31.82 -6.76 35.61
N ALA A 1240 32.77 -5.82 35.74
CA ALA A 1240 33.07 -5.19 37.02
C ALA A 1240 31.86 -4.41 37.58
N GLU A 1241 31.12 -3.71 36.73
CA GLU A 1241 29.89 -3.01 37.11
C GLU A 1241 28.80 -3.99 37.56
N GLY A 1242 28.61 -5.07 36.81
CA GLY A 1242 27.59 -6.08 37.13
C GLY A 1242 27.86 -6.85 38.42
N ALA A 1243 29.13 -6.98 38.82
CA ALA A 1243 29.55 -7.58 40.09
C ALA A 1243 29.41 -6.61 41.28
N SER A 1244 29.54 -5.30 41.05
CA SER A 1244 29.50 -4.27 42.09
C SER A 1244 28.07 -3.88 42.51
N GLY A 1245 27.06 -4.21 41.70
CA GLY A 1245 25.64 -3.94 41.96
C GLY A 1245 24.86 -5.10 42.57
N GLY A 1246 25.55 -6.06 43.20
CA GLY A 1246 24.97 -7.24 43.88
C GLY A 1246 24.43 -6.97 45.27
#